data_AF-A0A8T3DLX2-F1
#
_entry.id   AF-A0A8T3DLX2-F1
#
_cell.length_a   1.000
_cell.length_b   1.000
_cell.length_c   1.000
_cell.angle_alpha   90.00
_cell.angle_beta   90.00
_cell.angle_gamma   90.00
#
_symmetry.space_group_name_H-M   'P 1'
#
loop_
_entity.id
_entity.type
_entity.pdbx_description
1 polymer ?
#
loop_
_entity_poly.entity_id
_entity_poly.type
_entity_poly.pdbx_seq_one_letter_code
_entity_poly.pdbx_strand_id
1 'polypeptide(L)'
;MGCQHNSVPHFLSISPTPWEFLPPPTPPACNNRDINGRVCGRAASQRDVDLAAGAAERERMISTTLLCFLLLRWGHSTHGDSGTFRHPGKWDLLRFLAPTPHLDPSTIGKSRTPSGCVKAGSVRLTCSNLNLTSIPTGLDPRLRKLDVSQNQITDMGVLDQGSLLELDASRNRLRLVHERAFEGVTGLRVLIVGRNVLGEEAVDSSRAFRALRGLRTLDLSYNGLDHHSAGLYLSKMPTLDHLTLAGNSLTKLSPELFTGTQNLRNISIENNLIQDIEEGTFEPLHRLAWLNLAHNNLRCVCDFKLRGLRILNLSRNSIEFFISGPNNDIHQLEMLDLSYNNLLYFPVLPKNNRLKYLHLQNNKLGNLAPERSISEVSSLYEELIHSKAPSKEDEYNIYSNWRLMPLTHLDLSNNQFTSFPFKTLRYLPTLESLNMSSNCLLEFGSDIAQKNETYPEPWRPEPLPSLRSLDLQRNQIRSLGFTEALPKIEMLNLQRNQVKPCKGNQSESTWPRLNITDTDDNAPCTSFQGVRTLKHLNLGENSIETLFPHMFQSTPLVSLNLAGNRALTMVGEAFTGLQDTLESLSFSGNRMRDSDLPLGCLKALRRLDLAGNLLEHLPMAVGCSPLRELDLRDNRFSSLNGQPLTCLDMVLISGNAFNCCTADRWLETLRQARVHVPDLSQAICLYNLNGSRSSQPLGNHSQLCPPEPNTKTNGPKLLAPLVILLIGFLSLILLLLLVKGVACRRCSSLSLKSNKVASVQYCNNMKSAAQVAKINISSLQ
;
A
#
# COMPACT_ATOMS: atom_id res chain seq x y z
N MET A 1 3.87 -3.05 -16.04
CA MET A 1 4.57 -3.64 -17.20
C MET A 1 5.07 -5.02 -16.80
N GLY A 2 5.14 -6.00 -17.71
CA GLY A 2 5.84 -7.25 -17.44
C GLY A 2 7.33 -7.10 -17.74
N CYS A 3 8.19 -7.74 -16.94
CA CYS A 3 9.61 -7.88 -17.24
C CYS A 3 9.75 -8.57 -18.61
N GLN A 4 10.28 -7.86 -19.61
CA GLN A 4 10.44 -8.42 -20.95
C GLN A 4 11.52 -9.51 -20.91
N HIS A 5 11.16 -10.74 -21.31
CA HIS A 5 12.16 -11.77 -21.55
C HIS A 5 13.03 -11.36 -22.74
N ASN A 6 14.31 -11.07 -22.48
CA ASN A 6 15.36 -11.13 -23.48
C ASN A 6 15.69 -12.60 -23.82
N SER A 7 14.67 -13.35 -24.25
CA SER A 7 14.83 -14.67 -24.83
C SER A 7 15.30 -14.52 -26.27
N VAL A 8 16.59 -14.81 -26.51
CA VAL A 8 17.17 -14.84 -27.85
C VAL A 8 16.36 -15.80 -28.74
N PRO A 9 15.82 -15.35 -29.89
CA PRO A 9 15.07 -16.24 -30.77
C PRO A 9 16.02 -17.20 -31.48
N HIS A 10 15.91 -18.50 -31.15
CA HIS A 10 16.47 -19.55 -32.00
C HIS A 10 15.78 -19.51 -33.36
N PHE A 11 16.57 -19.36 -34.43
CA PHE A 11 16.06 -19.50 -35.80
C PHE A 11 15.61 -20.95 -36.05
N LEU A 12 14.32 -21.12 -36.38
CA LEU A 12 13.82 -22.27 -37.10
C LEU A 12 13.21 -21.79 -38.42
N SER A 13 13.74 -22.32 -39.53
CA SER A 13 13.47 -21.85 -40.87
C SER A 13 12.25 -22.52 -41.49
N ILE A 14 11.20 -21.75 -41.78
CA ILE A 14 10.16 -22.12 -42.76
C ILE A 14 9.89 -20.88 -43.64
N SER A 15 10.04 -21.03 -44.94
CA SER A 15 9.63 -20.04 -45.96
C SER A 15 8.27 -20.43 -46.55
N PRO A 16 7.51 -19.47 -47.11
CA PRO A 16 7.62 -19.22 -48.55
C PRO A 16 7.82 -17.74 -48.91
N THR A 17 7.84 -17.45 -50.21
CA THR A 17 8.21 -16.19 -50.87
C THR A 17 6.97 -15.50 -51.51
N PRO A 18 7.11 -14.41 -52.30
CA PRO A 18 7.55 -13.07 -51.91
C PRO A 18 6.51 -11.98 -52.34
N TRP A 19 6.86 -10.69 -52.27
CA TRP A 19 6.76 -9.66 -53.34
C TRP A 19 7.32 -8.32 -52.81
N GLU A 20 7.70 -7.40 -53.69
CA GLU A 20 8.61 -6.27 -53.38
C GLU A 20 7.90 -4.90 -53.21
N PHE A 21 8.54 -3.95 -52.51
CA PHE A 21 9.00 -2.66 -53.08
C PHE A 21 9.86 -1.85 -52.07
N LEU A 22 10.70 -0.92 -52.57
CA LEU A 22 11.79 -0.24 -51.84
C LEU A 22 11.49 1.23 -51.46
N PRO A 23 12.08 1.77 -50.37
CA PRO A 23 12.13 3.21 -50.08
C PRO A 23 13.43 3.91 -50.58
N PRO A 24 13.40 5.23 -50.85
CA PRO A 24 14.56 6.03 -51.31
C PRO A 24 15.49 6.55 -50.17
N PRO A 25 16.67 7.14 -50.49
CA PRO A 25 17.85 7.12 -49.60
C PRO A 25 18.19 8.43 -48.84
N THR A 26 19.18 8.32 -47.92
CA THR A 26 19.76 9.39 -47.08
C THR A 26 20.94 10.14 -47.74
N PRO A 27 21.06 11.47 -47.56
CA PRO A 27 22.29 12.24 -47.79
C PRO A 27 23.37 12.04 -46.69
N PRO A 28 24.63 12.48 -46.90
CA PRO A 28 25.80 11.94 -46.21
C PRO A 28 26.30 12.75 -44.99
N ALA A 29 27.19 12.11 -44.22
CA ALA A 29 27.98 12.75 -43.15
C ALA A 29 29.26 13.41 -43.68
N CYS A 30 29.74 14.44 -42.97
CA CYS A 30 31.08 15.02 -43.16
C CYS A 30 31.96 14.76 -41.94
N ASN A 31 33.05 14.02 -42.14
CA ASN A 31 34.18 14.00 -41.20
C ASN A 31 35.03 15.26 -41.40
N ASN A 32 35.50 15.87 -40.31
CA ASN A 32 36.95 15.93 -40.07
C ASN A 32 37.30 16.30 -38.63
N ARG A 33 38.45 15.79 -38.18
CA ARG A 33 39.17 16.32 -37.02
C ARG A 33 40.04 17.49 -37.50
N ASP A 34 40.41 18.36 -36.56
CA ASP A 34 41.76 18.93 -36.59
C ASP A 34 42.34 18.95 -35.16
N ILE A 35 43.67 18.94 -35.05
CA ILE A 35 44.42 18.74 -33.81
C ILE A 35 45.35 19.94 -33.59
N ASN A 36 44.81 21.03 -33.05
CA ASN A 36 45.59 22.09 -32.41
C ASN A 36 44.71 22.90 -31.45
N GLY A 37 44.93 22.78 -30.14
CA GLY A 37 44.13 23.48 -29.14
C GLY A 37 44.47 24.98 -29.08
N ARG A 38 43.54 25.84 -29.52
CA ARG A 38 43.52 27.27 -29.17
C ARG A 38 42.10 27.76 -28.91
N VAL A 39 42.01 28.73 -28.01
CA VAL A 39 40.76 29.36 -27.56
C VAL A 39 40.29 30.40 -28.56
N CYS A 40 39.01 30.33 -28.94
CA CYS A 40 38.25 31.48 -29.43
C CYS A 40 37.16 31.79 -28.41
N GLY A 41 37.08 33.05 -27.97
CA GLY A 41 36.10 33.50 -26.99
C GLY A 41 35.81 34.99 -27.12
N ARG A 42 34.71 35.42 -26.50
CA ARG A 42 34.00 36.72 -26.69
C ARG A 42 33.29 36.77 -28.07
N ALA A 43 32.00 37.13 -28.19
CA ALA A 43 31.12 38.10 -27.52
C ALA A 43 31.26 39.54 -28.06
N ALA A 44 30.11 40.25 -28.10
CA ALA A 44 29.82 41.48 -28.86
C ALA A 44 29.73 41.26 -30.40
N SER A 45 28.84 41.92 -31.15
CA SER A 45 27.64 42.71 -30.77
C SER A 45 26.74 42.98 -31.98
N GLN A 46 25.46 43.29 -31.70
CA GLN A 46 24.48 44.09 -32.44
C GLN A 46 24.86 44.74 -33.80
N ARG A 47 23.82 44.84 -34.68
CA ARG A 47 23.65 45.68 -35.90
C ARG A 47 23.98 44.97 -37.24
N ASP A 48 23.26 45.24 -38.34
CA ASP A 48 22.15 46.19 -38.55
C ASP A 48 21.20 45.82 -39.72
N VAL A 49 20.00 46.43 -39.71
CA VAL A 49 19.23 46.93 -40.89
C VAL A 49 18.40 45.96 -41.80
N ASP A 50 17.22 46.48 -42.20
CA ASP A 50 16.29 46.13 -43.31
C ASP A 50 15.55 44.78 -43.38
N LEU A 51 14.36 44.68 -44.03
CA LEU A 51 13.15 45.54 -44.08
C LEU A 51 11.98 44.72 -44.71
N ALA A 52 10.73 45.18 -44.53
CA ALA A 52 9.47 44.82 -45.25
C ALA A 52 9.34 43.41 -45.90
N ALA A 53 8.57 42.45 -45.37
CA ALA A 53 7.09 42.35 -45.39
C ALA A 53 6.44 41.82 -46.69
N GLY A 54 5.47 40.89 -46.57
CA GLY A 54 4.49 40.57 -47.63
C GLY A 54 4.08 39.08 -47.76
N ALA A 55 2.76 38.81 -47.80
CA ALA A 55 2.02 37.61 -48.27
C ALA A 55 2.55 36.19 -47.94
N ALA A 56 1.84 35.24 -47.32
CA ALA A 56 0.40 34.93 -47.14
C ALA A 56 -0.37 34.40 -48.39
N GLU A 57 -0.77 33.13 -48.32
CA GLU A 57 -1.89 32.41 -48.98
C GLU A 57 -1.93 31.00 -48.33
N ARG A 58 -3.02 30.25 -48.08
CA ARG A 58 -4.51 30.30 -48.18
C ARG A 58 -5.06 29.11 -47.34
N GLU A 59 -6.33 28.77 -47.09
CA GLU A 59 -7.75 29.21 -47.21
C GLU A 59 -8.51 28.27 -46.20
N ARG A 60 -9.75 28.39 -45.71
CA ARG A 60 -10.95 29.27 -45.69
C ARG A 60 -11.69 28.87 -44.36
N MET A 61 -12.83 29.37 -43.85
CA MET A 61 -13.97 30.22 -44.25
C MET A 61 -14.13 31.36 -43.20
N ILE A 62 -14.96 32.42 -43.26
CA ILE A 62 -16.36 32.69 -43.73
C ILE A 62 -17.41 32.13 -42.73
N SER A 63 -18.34 32.91 -42.13
CA SER A 63 -18.94 34.19 -42.55
C SER A 63 -19.34 35.16 -41.41
N THR A 64 -19.21 36.48 -41.66
CA THR A 64 -20.11 37.66 -41.38
C THR A 64 -20.98 37.75 -40.09
N THR A 65 -21.40 38.93 -39.56
CA THR A 65 -21.80 40.19 -40.24
C THR A 65 -21.89 41.42 -39.28
N LEU A 66 -21.30 42.58 -39.65
CA LEU A 66 -21.69 43.99 -39.32
C LEU A 66 -21.79 44.51 -37.84
N LEU A 67 -21.65 45.81 -37.48
CA LEU A 67 -21.22 47.05 -38.18
C LEU A 67 -20.70 48.17 -37.20
N CYS A 68 -19.52 48.75 -37.50
CA CYS A 68 -18.95 50.11 -37.27
C CYS A 68 -19.11 51.01 -36.00
N PHE A 69 -18.09 51.90 -35.89
CA PHE A 69 -18.05 53.27 -35.28
C PHE A 69 -17.94 53.39 -33.74
N LEU A 70 -17.18 54.34 -33.15
CA LEU A 70 -16.46 55.52 -33.70
C LEU A 70 -15.10 55.82 -32.99
N LEU A 71 -14.35 56.75 -33.58
CA LEU A 71 -12.94 57.16 -33.39
C LEU A 71 -12.63 58.04 -32.16
N LEU A 72 -11.41 57.88 -31.58
CA LEU A 72 -10.46 58.92 -31.12
C LEU A 72 -10.91 59.90 -29.97
N ARG A 73 -10.07 60.73 -29.29
CA ARG A 73 -8.63 61.12 -29.39
C ARG A 73 -8.09 61.71 -28.06
N TRP A 74 -6.75 61.75 -27.90
CA TRP A 74 -5.95 62.61 -26.98
C TRP A 74 -6.11 62.38 -25.45
N GLY A 75 -5.14 62.75 -24.57
CA GLY A 75 -3.87 63.47 -24.78
C GLY A 75 -2.80 63.21 -23.68
N HIS A 76 -1.64 63.87 -23.78
CA HIS A 76 -0.42 63.61 -22.98
C HIS A 76 -0.27 64.47 -21.70
N SER A 77 0.74 64.13 -20.87
CA SER A 77 1.41 64.99 -19.85
C SER A 77 0.70 65.15 -18.48
N THR A 78 1.36 65.25 -17.29
CA THR A 78 2.80 65.20 -16.91
C THR A 78 2.98 64.75 -15.43
N HIS A 79 4.23 64.64 -14.94
CA HIS A 79 4.61 64.47 -13.51
C HIS A 79 4.11 65.59 -12.57
N GLY A 80 4.13 65.36 -11.25
CA GLY A 80 4.25 66.44 -10.24
C GLY A 80 3.90 66.10 -8.80
N ASP A 81 4.89 66.16 -7.90
CA ASP A 81 4.92 65.74 -6.49
C ASP A 81 3.90 66.30 -5.46
N SER A 82 3.84 65.58 -4.34
CA SER A 82 3.51 65.93 -2.93
C SER A 82 2.98 67.33 -2.54
N GLY A 83 1.97 67.36 -1.66
CA GLY A 83 1.65 68.54 -0.85
C GLY A 83 0.56 68.32 0.21
N THR A 84 0.94 68.21 1.49
CA THR A 84 -0.01 68.23 2.63
C THR A 84 -0.36 69.66 3.05
N PHE A 85 -1.61 69.97 3.40
CA PHE A 85 -1.95 70.81 4.59
C PHE A 85 -3.45 70.71 4.98
N ARG A 86 -3.93 71.56 5.90
CA ARG A 86 -5.10 71.33 6.78
C ARG A 86 -6.40 72.06 6.37
N HIS A 87 -7.53 71.51 6.83
CA HIS A 87 -8.81 72.18 7.19
C HIS A 87 -8.61 73.41 8.13
N PRO A 88 -9.59 74.33 8.37
CA PRO A 88 -11.06 74.09 8.45
C PRO A 88 -12.04 75.22 8.00
N GLY A 89 -13.35 74.97 8.20
CA GLY A 89 -14.48 75.92 8.03
C GLY A 89 -15.57 75.37 7.09
N LYS A 90 -16.83 75.07 7.43
CA LYS A 90 -17.74 75.27 8.58
C LYS A 90 -18.70 76.48 8.54
N TRP A 91 -19.89 76.25 7.97
CA TRP A 91 -21.24 76.78 8.32
C TRP A 91 -22.22 75.64 7.93
N ASP A 92 -23.14 75.11 8.76
CA ASP A 92 -24.32 75.68 9.45
C ASP A 92 -25.51 75.97 8.47
N LEU A 93 -26.79 75.68 8.75
CA LEU A 93 -27.47 75.12 9.94
C LEU A 93 -28.92 74.61 9.60
N LEU A 94 -29.71 74.22 10.61
CA LEU A 94 -31.17 73.87 10.63
C LEU A 94 -31.54 72.45 10.15
N ARG A 95 -32.40 71.62 10.80
CA ARG A 95 -33.05 71.50 12.14
C ARG A 95 -33.23 69.96 12.37
N PHE A 96 -33.48 69.36 13.54
CA PHE A 96 -34.31 69.70 14.71
C PHE A 96 -33.75 69.04 16.01
N LEU A 97 -34.27 69.42 17.18
CA LEU A 97 -33.94 68.83 18.49
C LEU A 97 -35.02 67.83 18.96
N ALA A 98 -34.61 66.65 19.43
CA ALA A 98 -35.34 65.74 20.33
C ALA A 98 -34.33 64.77 21.01
N PRO A 99 -34.63 64.18 22.18
CA PRO A 99 -33.59 63.84 23.16
C PRO A 99 -32.99 62.42 23.05
N THR A 100 -31.86 62.24 23.74
CA THR A 100 -31.19 60.96 23.99
C THR A 100 -32.09 59.99 24.79
N PRO A 101 -32.26 58.73 24.35
CA PRO A 101 -32.80 57.69 25.22
C PRO A 101 -31.75 57.28 26.26
N HIS A 102 -32.14 57.23 27.54
CA HIS A 102 -31.35 56.54 28.56
C HIS A 102 -31.25 55.05 28.22
N LEU A 103 -30.06 54.47 28.39
CA LEU A 103 -29.88 53.02 28.33
C LEU A 103 -30.45 52.37 29.59
N ASP A 104 -31.59 51.69 29.45
CA ASP A 104 -32.12 50.77 30.46
C ASP A 104 -31.21 49.52 30.54
N PRO A 105 -30.64 49.18 31.72
CA PRO A 105 -29.77 48.00 31.87
C PRO A 105 -30.46 46.64 31.63
N SER A 106 -31.79 46.59 31.57
CA SER A 106 -32.55 45.33 31.57
C SER A 106 -32.63 44.62 30.20
N THR A 107 -32.44 45.33 29.08
CA THR A 107 -32.56 44.74 27.73
C THR A 107 -31.24 44.19 27.18
N ILE A 108 -30.68 43.16 27.84
CA ILE A 108 -29.69 42.28 27.20
C ILE A 108 -30.41 41.46 26.12
N GLY A 109 -30.50 42.05 24.92
CA GLY A 109 -31.16 41.44 23.77
C GLY A 109 -30.54 40.09 23.43
N LYS A 110 -31.35 39.02 23.47
CA LYS A 110 -30.94 37.68 23.06
C LYS A 110 -30.52 37.73 21.58
N SER A 111 -29.21 37.70 21.30
CA SER A 111 -28.67 37.51 19.94
C SER A 111 -29.29 36.26 19.34
N ARG A 112 -30.29 36.48 18.46
CA ARG A 112 -30.96 35.42 17.72
C ARG A 112 -29.92 34.83 16.78
N THR A 113 -29.68 33.52 16.92
CA THR A 113 -28.92 32.77 15.92
C THR A 113 -29.56 32.98 14.55
N PRO A 114 -28.76 33.19 13.49
CA PRO A 114 -29.27 33.10 12.13
C PRO A 114 -29.94 31.74 11.93
N SER A 115 -31.06 31.72 11.21
CA SER A 115 -31.86 30.52 11.00
C SER A 115 -31.04 29.40 10.35
N GLY A 116 -30.99 28.24 11.00
CA GLY A 116 -30.20 27.08 10.55
C GLY A 116 -28.82 26.94 11.20
N CYS A 117 -28.23 28.01 11.75
CA CYS A 117 -26.90 27.92 12.37
C CYS A 117 -26.93 27.20 13.74
N VAL A 118 -26.01 26.26 13.91
CA VAL A 118 -25.83 25.46 15.13
C VAL A 118 -24.82 26.13 16.07
N LYS A 119 -25.19 26.35 17.34
CA LYS A 119 -24.27 26.82 18.39
C LYS A 119 -23.62 25.62 19.10
N ALA A 120 -22.29 25.55 19.07
CA ALA A 120 -21.50 24.53 19.76
C ALA A 120 -20.88 25.12 21.05
N GLY A 121 -21.73 25.33 22.06
CA GLY A 121 -21.41 26.09 23.26
C GLY A 121 -21.40 27.60 23.02
N SER A 122 -20.96 28.38 24.02
CA SER A 122 -21.10 29.85 24.03
C SER A 122 -20.12 30.62 23.12
N VAL A 123 -19.18 29.94 22.45
CA VAL A 123 -18.07 30.59 21.70
C VAL A 123 -17.81 29.99 20.31
N ARG A 124 -18.70 29.13 19.80
CA ARG A 124 -18.59 28.53 18.45
C ARG A 124 -19.95 28.53 17.74
N LEU A 125 -19.96 28.91 16.47
CA LEU A 125 -21.15 28.93 15.62
C LEU A 125 -20.81 28.31 14.26
N THR A 126 -21.60 27.31 13.86
CA THR A 126 -21.51 26.64 12.57
C THR A 126 -22.77 26.95 11.76
N CYS A 127 -22.55 27.48 10.55
CA CYS A 127 -23.54 27.86 9.56
C CYS A 127 -23.26 27.17 8.21
N SER A 128 -22.60 26.00 8.24
CA SER A 128 -22.15 25.27 7.05
C SER A 128 -23.32 24.65 6.29
N ASN A 129 -23.26 24.64 4.94
CA ASN A 129 -24.26 24.02 4.06
C ASN A 129 -25.70 24.55 4.25
N LEU A 130 -25.86 25.89 4.32
CA LEU A 130 -27.13 26.59 4.51
C LEU A 130 -27.55 27.45 3.30
N ASN A 131 -26.84 27.35 2.16
CA ASN A 131 -27.03 28.18 0.96
C ASN A 131 -26.94 29.71 1.22
N LEU A 132 -26.15 30.14 2.22
CA LEU A 132 -25.96 31.56 2.52
C LEU A 132 -25.23 32.28 1.39
N THR A 133 -25.71 33.47 1.00
CA THR A 133 -25.05 34.35 0.01
C THR A 133 -24.19 35.44 0.66
N SER A 134 -24.29 35.61 1.98
CA SER A 134 -23.50 36.56 2.78
C SER A 134 -23.24 35.99 4.18
N ILE A 135 -22.23 36.51 4.88
CA ILE A 135 -21.99 36.17 6.28
C ILE A 135 -23.14 36.77 7.13
N PRO A 136 -23.78 36.00 8.03
CA PRO A 136 -24.89 36.52 8.81
C PRO A 136 -24.49 37.66 9.76
N THR A 137 -25.36 38.67 9.88
CA THR A 137 -25.18 39.80 10.81
C THR A 137 -25.67 39.46 12.23
N GLY A 138 -25.32 40.27 13.23
CA GLY A 138 -25.81 40.12 14.61
C GLY A 138 -25.15 38.99 15.44
N LEU A 139 -23.98 38.52 15.01
CA LEU A 139 -23.18 37.49 15.70
C LEU A 139 -22.77 37.92 17.12
N ASP A 140 -22.62 36.95 18.04
CA ASP A 140 -22.19 37.20 19.42
C ASP A 140 -20.75 37.78 19.44
N PRO A 141 -20.50 38.97 20.04
CA PRO A 141 -19.16 39.57 20.06
C PRO A 141 -18.08 38.73 20.78
N ARG A 142 -18.48 37.71 21.55
CA ARG A 142 -17.60 36.77 22.26
C ARG A 142 -17.26 35.52 21.46
N LEU A 143 -17.76 35.41 20.23
CA LEU A 143 -17.53 34.28 19.33
C LEU A 143 -16.03 34.10 19.06
N ARG A 144 -15.53 32.86 19.22
CA ARG A 144 -14.11 32.50 18.99
C ARG A 144 -13.90 31.64 17.76
N LYS A 145 -14.91 30.89 17.33
CA LYS A 145 -14.91 30.13 16.07
C LYS A 145 -16.17 30.43 15.27
N LEU A 146 -16.02 30.78 14.00
CA LEU A 146 -17.10 30.91 13.02
C LEU A 146 -16.83 29.98 11.85
N ASP A 147 -17.80 29.15 11.50
CA ASP A 147 -17.80 28.31 10.32
C ASP A 147 -19.00 28.70 9.45
N VAL A 148 -18.71 29.20 8.25
CA VAL A 148 -19.67 29.54 7.17
C VAL A 148 -19.31 28.78 5.88
N SER A 149 -18.61 27.65 6.01
CA SER A 149 -18.16 26.83 4.87
C SER A 149 -19.32 26.27 4.03
N GLN A 150 -19.06 25.82 2.81
CA GLN A 150 -20.05 25.10 1.97
C GLN A 150 -21.33 25.92 1.70
N ASN A 151 -21.17 27.22 1.47
CA ASN A 151 -22.26 28.14 1.17
C ASN A 151 -22.06 28.76 -0.23
N GLN A 152 -22.79 29.84 -0.56
CA GLN A 152 -22.75 30.52 -1.85
C GLN A 152 -22.26 31.97 -1.72
N ILE A 153 -21.44 32.26 -0.70
CA ILE A 153 -20.96 33.62 -0.39
C ILE A 153 -19.95 34.04 -1.47
N THR A 154 -20.21 35.18 -2.12
CA THR A 154 -19.37 35.74 -3.20
C THR A 154 -18.39 36.81 -2.72
N ASP A 155 -18.75 37.56 -1.68
CA ASP A 155 -18.01 38.74 -1.23
C ASP A 155 -17.97 38.80 0.31
N MET A 156 -16.81 39.15 0.88
CA MET A 156 -16.64 39.28 2.33
C MET A 156 -16.57 40.75 2.76
N GLY A 157 -17.60 41.18 3.50
CA GLY A 157 -17.69 42.50 4.14
C GLY A 157 -16.97 42.58 5.50
N VAL A 158 -17.20 43.66 6.24
CA VAL A 158 -16.59 43.94 7.55
C VAL A 158 -17.07 42.94 8.62
N LEU A 159 -16.11 42.40 9.39
CA LEU A 159 -16.35 41.55 10.55
C LEU A 159 -15.91 42.26 11.84
N ASP A 160 -16.86 42.51 12.74
CA ASP A 160 -16.66 43.24 14.01
C ASP A 160 -16.40 42.31 15.22
N GLN A 161 -16.29 41.00 15.01
CA GLN A 161 -16.20 40.02 16.10
C GLN A 161 -14.78 39.93 16.68
N GLY A 162 -14.29 40.97 17.35
CA GLY A 162 -12.91 41.05 17.87
C GLY A 162 -12.43 39.94 18.83
N SER A 163 -13.32 39.04 19.28
CA SER A 163 -12.96 37.80 20.00
C SER A 163 -12.57 36.62 19.08
N LEU A 164 -12.73 36.75 17.76
CA LEU A 164 -12.63 35.65 16.81
C LEU A 164 -11.18 35.19 16.64
N LEU A 165 -10.97 33.87 16.77
CA LEU A 165 -9.66 33.21 16.65
C LEU A 165 -9.57 32.30 15.43
N GLU A 166 -10.71 31.83 14.93
CA GLU A 166 -10.81 30.89 13.81
C GLU A 166 -12.03 31.23 12.93
N LEU A 167 -11.79 31.32 11.63
CA LEU A 167 -12.81 31.54 10.61
C LEU A 167 -12.63 30.48 9.50
N ASP A 168 -13.66 29.68 9.27
CA ASP A 168 -13.78 28.83 8.08
C ASP A 168 -14.86 29.41 7.16
N ALA A 169 -14.44 29.80 5.95
CA ALA A 169 -15.29 30.21 4.85
C ALA A 169 -14.95 29.42 3.56
N SER A 170 -14.40 28.22 3.72
CA SER A 170 -14.04 27.32 2.62
C SER A 170 -15.25 26.85 1.81
N ARG A 171 -15.02 26.39 0.57
CA ARG A 171 -16.07 25.85 -0.31
C ARG A 171 -17.23 26.85 -0.52
N ASN A 172 -16.89 28.10 -0.77
CA ASN A 172 -17.83 29.18 -1.09
C ASN A 172 -17.59 29.63 -2.55
N ARG A 173 -17.97 30.87 -2.90
CA ARG A 173 -17.66 31.50 -4.19
C ARG A 173 -16.90 32.82 -3.98
N LEU A 174 -16.14 32.94 -2.90
CA LEU A 174 -15.49 34.20 -2.51
C LEU A 174 -14.52 34.64 -3.61
N ARG A 175 -14.87 35.77 -4.23
CA ARG A 175 -14.14 36.42 -5.31
C ARG A 175 -13.37 37.63 -4.76
N LEU A 176 -14.06 38.43 -3.93
CA LEU A 176 -13.52 39.63 -3.27
C LEU A 176 -13.60 39.53 -1.74
N VAL A 177 -12.50 39.88 -1.06
CA VAL A 177 -12.49 40.24 0.36
C VAL A 177 -12.27 41.74 0.47
N HIS A 178 -13.24 42.50 0.97
CA HIS A 178 -13.14 43.96 0.99
C HIS A 178 -11.97 44.42 1.88
N GLU A 179 -11.25 45.50 1.52
CA GLU A 179 -10.00 45.91 2.21
C GLU A 179 -10.16 46.09 3.74
N ARG A 180 -11.37 46.43 4.22
CA ARG A 180 -11.70 46.57 5.65
C ARG A 180 -12.31 45.33 6.32
N ALA A 181 -12.44 44.21 5.60
CA ALA A 181 -13.12 43.00 6.07
C ALA A 181 -12.61 42.51 7.44
N PHE A 182 -11.30 42.63 7.66
CA PHE A 182 -10.62 42.11 8.84
C PHE A 182 -10.13 43.17 9.85
N GLU A 183 -10.52 44.44 9.71
CA GLU A 183 -10.13 45.50 10.66
C GLU A 183 -10.62 45.21 12.09
N GLY A 184 -11.84 44.65 12.23
CA GLY A 184 -12.41 44.28 13.54
C GLY A 184 -11.91 42.95 14.11
N VAL A 185 -11.22 42.10 13.35
CA VAL A 185 -10.81 40.72 13.75
C VAL A 185 -9.30 40.48 13.73
N THR A 186 -8.50 41.49 14.07
CA THR A 186 -7.02 41.42 14.12
C THR A 186 -6.44 40.31 15.02
N GLY A 187 -7.23 39.76 15.95
CA GLY A 187 -6.88 38.64 16.83
C GLY A 187 -6.93 37.24 16.19
N LEU A 188 -7.40 37.12 14.94
CA LEU A 188 -7.57 35.85 14.22
C LEU A 188 -6.25 35.07 14.11
N ARG A 189 -6.32 33.75 14.31
CA ARG A 189 -5.17 32.84 14.29
C ARG A 189 -5.25 31.78 13.18
N VAL A 190 -6.45 31.39 12.80
CA VAL A 190 -6.72 30.39 11.76
C VAL A 190 -7.73 30.98 10.78
N LEU A 191 -7.37 31.01 9.50
CA LEU A 191 -8.25 31.42 8.41
C LEU A 191 -8.25 30.35 7.34
N ILE A 192 -9.43 29.77 7.07
CA ILE A 192 -9.63 28.75 6.06
C ILE A 192 -10.53 29.34 4.98
N VAL A 193 -9.96 29.63 3.81
CA VAL A 193 -10.67 30.16 2.64
C VAL A 193 -10.43 29.30 1.40
N GLY A 194 -9.97 28.05 1.59
CA GLY A 194 -9.76 27.11 0.50
C GLY A 194 -11.03 26.77 -0.28
N ARG A 195 -10.91 26.46 -1.59
CA ARG A 195 -12.04 26.22 -2.51
C ARG A 195 -12.96 27.45 -2.63
N ASN A 196 -12.39 28.52 -3.17
CA ASN A 196 -13.03 29.80 -3.49
C ASN A 196 -12.43 30.33 -4.82
N VAL A 197 -12.55 31.62 -5.12
CA VAL A 197 -12.12 32.23 -6.40
C VAL A 197 -11.21 33.45 -6.18
N LEU A 198 -10.45 33.46 -5.08
CA LEU A 198 -9.66 34.61 -4.60
C LEU A 198 -8.46 34.99 -5.49
N GLY A 199 -8.21 34.27 -6.59
CA GLY A 199 -7.27 34.67 -7.64
C GLY A 199 -7.77 35.83 -8.52
N GLU A 200 -9.08 35.96 -8.74
CA GLU A 200 -9.62 36.97 -9.66
C GLU A 200 -9.41 38.41 -9.16
N GLU A 201 -9.72 38.70 -7.89
CA GLU A 201 -9.61 40.03 -7.29
C GLU A 201 -8.47 40.08 -6.25
N ALA A 202 -7.35 39.39 -6.52
CA ALA A 202 -6.27 39.19 -5.55
C ALA A 202 -5.59 40.49 -5.08
N VAL A 203 -5.52 41.51 -5.94
CA VAL A 203 -4.88 42.81 -5.63
C VAL A 203 -5.63 43.56 -4.53
N ASP A 204 -6.95 43.47 -4.49
CA ASP A 204 -7.78 44.17 -3.50
C ASP A 204 -8.05 43.28 -2.29
N SER A 205 -8.32 41.99 -2.53
CA SER A 205 -8.51 40.98 -1.48
C SER A 205 -7.30 40.85 -0.56
N SER A 206 -6.07 40.84 -1.11
CA SER A 206 -4.84 40.73 -0.31
C SER A 206 -4.61 41.92 0.64
N ARG A 207 -5.26 43.07 0.43
CA ARG A 207 -5.13 44.23 1.32
C ARG A 207 -5.75 43.95 2.69
N ALA A 208 -6.91 43.29 2.73
CA ALA A 208 -7.60 42.94 3.96
C ALA A 208 -6.74 42.06 4.89
N PHE A 209 -5.98 41.13 4.31
CA PHE A 209 -5.13 40.20 5.05
C PHE A 209 -3.98 40.91 5.80
N ARG A 210 -3.65 42.16 5.45
CA ARG A 210 -2.64 42.99 6.15
C ARG A 210 -3.05 43.35 7.59
N ALA A 211 -4.34 43.22 7.93
CA ALA A 211 -4.85 43.37 9.30
C ALA A 211 -4.55 42.13 10.18
N LEU A 212 -4.38 40.95 9.58
CA LEU A 212 -4.29 39.65 10.27
C LEU A 212 -2.91 39.36 10.86
N ARG A 213 -2.33 40.31 11.60
CA ARG A 213 -0.96 40.23 12.15
C ARG A 213 -0.76 39.11 13.18
N GLY A 214 -1.83 38.51 13.69
CA GLY A 214 -1.81 37.37 14.61
C GLY A 214 -1.93 35.98 13.95
N LEU A 215 -2.07 35.92 12.62
CA LEU A 215 -2.40 34.68 11.90
C LEU A 215 -1.28 33.64 11.96
N ARG A 216 -1.65 32.38 12.22
CA ARG A 216 -0.73 31.24 12.36
C ARG A 216 -0.99 30.14 11.34
N THR A 217 -2.24 29.96 10.92
CA THR A 217 -2.65 28.98 9.92
C THR A 217 -3.47 29.66 8.85
N LEU A 218 -3.07 29.47 7.59
CA LEU A 218 -3.77 29.98 6.41
C LEU A 218 -3.96 28.87 5.38
N ASP A 219 -5.22 28.64 4.99
CA ASP A 219 -5.58 27.79 3.86
C ASP A 219 -6.13 28.65 2.71
N LEU A 220 -5.33 28.73 1.64
CA LEU A 220 -5.63 29.37 0.35
C LEU A 220 -5.72 28.31 -0.77
N SER A 221 -5.94 27.04 -0.44
CA SER A 221 -6.00 25.94 -1.42
C SER A 221 -7.13 26.14 -2.44
N TYR A 222 -6.98 25.65 -3.67
CA TYR A 222 -8.03 25.68 -4.70
C TYR A 222 -8.72 27.06 -4.85
N ASN A 223 -7.93 28.13 -5.04
CA ASN A 223 -8.41 29.50 -5.25
C ASN A 223 -8.06 30.07 -6.64
N GLY A 224 -7.43 29.27 -7.50
CA GLY A 224 -6.95 29.70 -8.82
C GLY A 224 -5.72 30.62 -8.74
N LEU A 225 -4.99 30.62 -7.62
CA LEU A 225 -3.83 31.48 -7.43
C LEU A 225 -2.68 31.10 -8.36
N ASP A 226 -2.06 32.09 -8.97
CA ASP A 226 -0.73 31.97 -9.57
C ASP A 226 0.36 32.38 -8.54
N HIS A 227 1.62 32.37 -8.98
CA HIS A 227 2.75 32.72 -8.12
C HIS A 227 2.72 34.21 -7.68
N HIS A 228 2.21 35.11 -8.52
CA HIS A 228 2.13 36.55 -8.22
C HIS A 228 1.04 36.85 -7.18
N SER A 229 -0.19 36.41 -7.44
CA SER A 229 -1.33 36.57 -6.53
C SER A 229 -1.09 35.93 -5.16
N ALA A 230 -0.47 34.74 -5.11
CA ALA A 230 -0.04 34.14 -3.85
C ALA A 230 0.94 35.03 -3.07
N GLY A 231 1.91 35.64 -3.76
CA GLY A 231 2.87 36.59 -3.16
C GLY A 231 2.20 37.82 -2.53
N LEU A 232 1.14 38.34 -3.15
CA LEU A 232 0.38 39.48 -2.62
C LEU A 232 -0.21 39.17 -1.23
N TYR A 233 -0.85 38.00 -1.07
CA TYR A 233 -1.41 37.56 0.21
C TYR A 233 -0.33 37.33 1.28
N LEU A 234 0.79 36.67 0.94
CA LEU A 234 1.82 36.29 1.91
C LEU A 234 2.75 37.44 2.34
N SER A 235 2.79 38.53 1.57
CA SER A 235 3.74 39.65 1.69
C SER A 235 3.96 40.24 3.09
N LYS A 236 3.01 40.12 4.03
CA LYS A 236 3.09 40.70 5.39
C LYS A 236 2.55 39.77 6.50
N MET A 237 2.90 38.48 6.47
CA MET A 237 2.44 37.48 7.45
C MET A 237 3.57 36.90 8.34
N PRO A 238 4.26 37.73 9.17
CA PRO A 238 5.46 37.31 9.91
C PRO A 238 5.17 36.30 11.04
N THR A 239 3.92 36.08 11.42
CA THR A 239 3.49 35.16 12.49
C THR A 239 3.02 33.80 11.98
N LEU A 240 2.98 33.61 10.66
CA LEU A 240 2.46 32.41 10.01
C LEU A 240 3.37 31.20 10.29
N ASP A 241 2.76 30.06 10.64
CA ASP A 241 3.40 28.83 11.12
C ASP A 241 3.05 27.65 10.17
N HIS A 242 1.81 27.66 9.65
CA HIS A 242 1.26 26.69 8.71
C HIS A 242 0.61 27.39 7.51
N LEU A 243 0.94 26.94 6.30
CA LEU A 243 0.38 27.42 5.04
C LEU A 243 -0.01 26.25 4.13
N THR A 244 -1.17 26.35 3.46
CA THR A 244 -1.45 25.55 2.27
C THR A 244 -1.89 26.41 1.09
N LEU A 245 -1.23 26.17 -0.04
CA LEU A 245 -1.51 26.68 -1.38
C LEU A 245 -1.87 25.52 -2.33
N ALA A 246 -2.29 24.37 -1.79
CA ALA A 246 -2.57 23.17 -2.57
C ALA A 246 -3.66 23.38 -3.64
N GLY A 247 -3.55 22.73 -4.81
CA GLY A 247 -4.63 22.77 -5.82
C GLY A 247 -4.78 24.11 -6.54
N ASN A 248 -3.72 24.91 -6.63
CA ASN A 248 -3.70 26.21 -7.31
C ASN A 248 -2.95 26.11 -8.66
N SER A 249 -2.63 27.26 -9.26
CA SER A 249 -2.03 27.40 -10.59
C SER A 249 -0.57 27.91 -10.52
N LEU A 250 0.16 27.66 -9.43
CA LEU A 250 1.56 28.06 -9.32
C LEU A 250 2.42 27.27 -10.32
N THR A 251 3.16 27.97 -11.18
CA THR A 251 4.06 27.40 -12.20
C THR A 251 5.54 27.46 -11.82
N LYS A 252 5.90 28.37 -10.90
CA LYS A 252 7.25 28.52 -10.34
C LYS A 252 7.17 28.95 -8.86
N LEU A 253 8.28 28.77 -8.14
CA LEU A 253 8.51 29.39 -6.82
C LEU A 253 9.76 30.27 -6.88
N SER A 254 9.72 31.42 -6.18
CA SER A 254 10.83 32.38 -6.09
C SER A 254 11.01 32.90 -4.65
N PRO A 255 12.15 33.52 -4.30
CA PRO A 255 12.44 34.01 -2.94
C PRO A 255 11.41 35.01 -2.42
N GLU A 256 10.89 35.89 -3.28
CA GLU A 256 9.98 36.99 -2.92
C GLU A 256 8.73 36.46 -2.22
N LEU A 257 8.20 35.33 -2.68
CA LEU A 257 6.99 34.66 -2.21
C LEU A 257 7.03 34.38 -0.69
N PHE A 258 8.21 34.13 -0.13
CA PHE A 258 8.41 33.71 1.26
C PHE A 258 9.09 34.75 2.16
N THR A 259 9.50 35.90 1.61
CA THR A 259 10.15 37.00 2.36
C THR A 259 9.37 37.45 3.59
N GLY A 260 8.04 37.51 3.48
CA GLY A 260 7.12 37.95 4.54
C GLY A 260 6.75 36.89 5.59
N THR A 261 7.16 35.62 5.41
CA THR A 261 6.62 34.46 6.13
C THR A 261 7.69 33.61 6.86
N GLN A 262 8.73 34.28 7.37
CA GLN A 262 9.95 33.66 7.96
C GLN A 262 9.72 32.68 9.13
N ASN A 263 8.52 32.64 9.72
CA ASN A 263 8.17 31.73 10.80
C ASN A 263 7.56 30.39 10.36
N LEU A 264 7.29 30.19 9.07
CA LEU A 264 6.67 28.96 8.57
C LEU A 264 7.46 27.70 8.92
N ARG A 265 6.73 26.70 9.41
CA ARG A 265 7.22 25.35 9.71
C ARG A 265 6.66 24.29 8.77
N ASN A 266 5.43 24.48 8.32
CA ASN A 266 4.67 23.52 7.54
C ASN A 266 4.08 24.21 6.30
N ILE A 267 4.47 23.77 5.10
CA ILE A 267 3.99 24.31 3.83
C ILE A 267 3.53 23.16 2.93
N SER A 268 2.28 23.21 2.44
CA SER A 268 1.85 22.40 1.29
C SER A 268 1.62 23.28 0.07
N ILE A 269 2.20 22.89 -1.06
CA ILE A 269 2.00 23.46 -2.40
C ILE A 269 1.72 22.33 -3.40
N GLU A 270 1.15 21.23 -2.91
CA GLU A 270 0.82 20.05 -3.71
C GLU A 270 -0.28 20.32 -4.74
N ASN A 271 -0.37 19.50 -5.79
CA ASN A 271 -1.36 19.64 -6.87
C ASN A 271 -1.31 21.06 -7.49
N ASN A 272 -0.12 21.50 -7.88
CA ASN A 272 0.11 22.74 -8.63
C ASN A 272 0.82 22.39 -9.95
N LEU A 273 1.32 23.38 -10.68
CA LEU A 273 1.95 23.21 -12.00
C LEU A 273 3.48 23.47 -11.97
N ILE A 274 4.10 23.44 -10.79
CA ILE A 274 5.44 23.95 -10.55
C ILE A 274 6.47 23.14 -11.33
N GLN A 275 7.19 23.81 -12.24
CA GLN A 275 8.33 23.25 -12.99
C GLN A 275 9.65 23.72 -12.39
N ASP A 276 9.71 25.00 -11.99
CA ASP A 276 10.93 25.67 -11.55
C ASP A 276 10.85 26.12 -10.08
N ILE A 277 11.97 25.99 -9.38
CA ILE A 277 12.18 26.55 -8.04
C ILE A 277 13.48 27.35 -8.12
N GLU A 278 13.39 28.67 -8.00
CA GLU A 278 14.55 29.56 -8.14
C GLU A 278 15.50 29.41 -6.93
N GLU A 279 16.79 29.67 -7.14
CA GLU A 279 17.77 29.62 -6.04
C GLU A 279 17.39 30.63 -4.95
N GLY A 280 17.64 30.28 -3.68
CA GLY A 280 17.26 31.09 -2.53
C GLY A 280 15.79 31.00 -2.11
N THR A 281 14.89 30.38 -2.90
CA THR A 281 13.42 30.37 -2.67
C THR A 281 13.02 30.11 -1.21
N PHE A 282 13.63 29.12 -0.57
CA PHE A 282 13.29 28.71 0.79
C PHE A 282 14.29 29.21 1.87
N GLU A 283 15.31 30.00 1.51
CA GLU A 283 16.30 30.50 2.47
C GLU A 283 15.72 31.33 3.62
N PRO A 284 14.71 32.21 3.42
CA PRO A 284 14.07 32.95 4.52
C PRO A 284 13.38 32.06 5.58
N LEU A 285 13.17 30.77 5.28
CA LEU A 285 12.34 29.87 6.06
C LEU A 285 13.16 29.00 7.03
N HIS A 286 13.97 29.65 7.88
CA HIS A 286 14.87 28.97 8.83
C HIS A 286 14.18 28.02 9.83
N ARG A 287 12.84 28.02 9.89
CA ARG A 287 12.01 27.17 10.77
C ARG A 287 11.28 26.04 10.02
N LEU A 288 11.42 25.95 8.70
CA LEU A 288 10.72 24.97 7.86
C LEU A 288 11.12 23.53 8.23
N ALA A 289 10.14 22.74 8.67
CA ALA A 289 10.30 21.36 9.11
C ALA A 289 9.56 20.36 8.21
N TRP A 290 8.47 20.78 7.55
CA TRP A 290 7.64 19.95 6.67
C TRP A 290 7.31 20.72 5.39
N LEU A 291 7.64 20.12 4.24
CA LEU A 291 7.39 20.68 2.91
C LEU A 291 6.78 19.61 2.01
N ASN A 292 5.59 19.89 1.46
CA ASN A 292 4.92 19.04 0.48
C ASN A 292 4.83 19.76 -0.88
N LEU A 293 5.49 19.18 -1.87
CA LEU A 293 5.54 19.59 -3.28
C LEU A 293 5.02 18.47 -4.19
N ALA A 294 4.30 17.47 -3.65
CA ALA A 294 3.78 16.36 -4.44
C ALA A 294 2.77 16.80 -5.51
N HIS A 295 2.57 16.00 -6.57
CA HIS A 295 1.70 16.37 -7.69
C HIS A 295 2.07 17.75 -8.28
N ASN A 296 3.30 17.87 -8.79
CA ASN A 296 3.81 19.03 -9.52
C ASN A 296 4.60 18.53 -10.75
N ASN A 297 5.30 19.43 -11.46
CA ASN A 297 5.98 19.15 -12.72
C ASN A 297 7.52 19.23 -12.62
N LEU A 298 8.09 19.12 -11.41
CA LEU A 298 9.54 19.24 -11.17
C LEU A 298 10.33 18.17 -11.93
N ARG A 299 11.43 18.55 -12.59
CA ARG A 299 12.31 17.65 -13.37
C ARG A 299 13.61 17.27 -12.67
N CYS A 300 14.18 18.17 -11.84
CA CYS A 300 15.29 17.85 -10.95
C CYS A 300 15.03 18.36 -9.54
N VAL A 301 15.79 17.81 -8.59
CA VAL A 301 16.28 18.61 -7.46
C VAL A 301 17.79 18.66 -7.62
N CYS A 302 18.27 19.70 -8.32
CA CYS A 302 19.67 19.81 -8.74
C CYS A 302 20.62 20.18 -7.58
N ASP A 303 20.14 20.88 -6.53
CA ASP A 303 20.90 21.14 -5.30
C ASP A 303 20.00 21.29 -4.06
N PHE A 304 20.01 20.29 -3.18
CA PHE A 304 19.23 20.28 -1.94
C PHE A 304 19.92 20.99 -0.75
N LYS A 305 19.69 22.30 -0.62
CA LYS A 305 20.25 23.16 0.47
C LYS A 305 19.48 23.16 1.81
N LEU A 306 18.30 22.53 1.93
CA LEU A 306 17.43 22.67 3.11
C LEU A 306 17.89 21.85 4.33
N ARG A 307 18.76 22.45 5.16
CA ARG A 307 19.35 21.82 6.38
C ARG A 307 18.34 21.54 7.50
N GLY A 308 17.39 22.45 7.74
CA GLY A 308 16.44 22.36 8.87
C GLY A 308 15.22 21.45 8.64
N LEU A 309 14.97 21.08 7.38
CA LEU A 309 13.79 20.32 6.97
C LEU A 309 13.85 18.88 7.51
N ARG A 310 12.72 18.38 8.03
CA ARG A 310 12.59 17.02 8.60
C ARG A 310 11.81 16.07 7.69
N ILE A 311 10.83 16.58 6.95
CA ILE A 311 10.00 15.80 6.05
C ILE A 311 9.88 16.54 4.72
N LEU A 312 10.21 15.86 3.62
CA LEU A 312 10.07 16.33 2.25
C LEU A 312 9.25 15.35 1.43
N ASN A 313 8.13 15.81 0.87
CA ASN A 313 7.36 15.05 -0.11
C ASN A 313 7.49 15.69 -1.50
N LEU A 314 8.09 14.95 -2.43
CA LEU A 314 8.28 15.26 -3.85
C LEU A 314 7.63 14.19 -4.75
N SER A 315 6.77 13.34 -4.19
CA SER A 315 6.12 12.27 -4.95
C SER A 315 5.26 12.79 -6.10
N ARG A 316 5.08 11.98 -7.16
CA ARG A 316 4.22 12.34 -8.30
C ARG A 316 4.66 13.66 -8.96
N ASN A 317 5.97 13.79 -9.17
CA ASN A 317 6.57 14.80 -10.03
C ASN A 317 7.14 14.11 -11.28
N SER A 318 8.02 14.78 -12.03
CA SER A 318 8.74 14.21 -13.17
C SER A 318 10.24 14.04 -12.89
N ILE A 319 10.65 13.94 -11.62
CA ILE A 319 12.06 14.08 -11.20
C ILE A 319 12.92 12.94 -11.73
N GLU A 320 13.96 13.27 -12.49
CA GLU A 320 14.92 12.32 -13.09
C GLU A 320 16.15 12.10 -12.20
N PHE A 321 16.50 13.11 -11.39
CA PHE A 321 17.61 13.05 -10.43
C PHE A 321 17.38 13.99 -9.23
N PHE A 322 17.83 13.54 -8.05
CA PHE A 322 17.86 14.30 -6.79
C PHE A 322 19.31 14.33 -6.30
N ILE A 323 19.84 15.54 -6.09
CA ILE A 323 21.23 15.79 -5.71
C ILE A 323 21.27 16.82 -4.58
N SER A 324 22.01 16.49 -3.51
CA SER A 324 22.49 17.46 -2.53
C SER A 324 23.93 17.85 -2.82
N GLY A 325 24.27 19.15 -2.74
CA GLY A 325 25.65 19.61 -2.86
C GLY A 325 26.63 18.91 -1.90
N PRO A 326 27.94 18.89 -2.23
CA PRO A 326 28.95 18.02 -1.59
C PRO A 326 29.36 18.43 -0.16
N ASN A 327 28.60 19.30 0.50
CA ASN A 327 28.92 19.83 1.83
C ASN A 327 28.85 18.77 2.94
N ASN A 328 29.47 19.08 4.08
CA ASN A 328 29.40 18.29 5.31
C ASN A 328 28.34 18.83 6.30
N ASP A 329 27.39 19.63 5.81
CA ASP A 329 26.32 20.22 6.61
C ASP A 329 25.41 19.16 7.24
N ILE A 330 24.88 19.43 8.44
CA ILE A 330 23.97 18.51 9.14
C ILE A 330 22.53 18.77 8.67
N HIS A 331 21.93 17.81 7.95
CA HIS A 331 20.54 17.88 7.53
C HIS A 331 19.64 17.10 8.50
N GLN A 332 18.55 17.74 8.94
CA GLN A 332 17.58 17.14 9.87
C GLN A 332 16.56 16.22 9.18
N LEU A 333 16.73 15.92 7.89
CA LEU A 333 15.78 15.18 7.06
C LEU A 333 15.64 13.74 7.58
N GLU A 334 14.43 13.40 8.07
CA GLU A 334 14.05 12.09 8.61
C GLU A 334 13.21 11.26 7.62
N MET A 335 12.48 11.93 6.71
CA MET A 335 11.67 11.28 5.67
C MET A 335 11.81 12.03 4.35
N LEU A 336 12.04 11.27 3.27
CA LEU A 336 12.08 11.74 1.89
C LEU A 336 11.18 10.84 1.03
N ASP A 337 10.17 11.43 0.42
CA ASP A 337 9.32 10.74 -0.57
C ASP A 337 9.60 11.27 -1.98
N LEU A 338 10.12 10.39 -2.82
CA LEU A 338 10.42 10.58 -4.24
C LEU A 338 9.67 9.54 -5.09
N SER A 339 8.61 8.93 -4.56
CA SER A 339 7.82 7.91 -5.27
C SER A 339 7.04 8.49 -6.46
N TYR A 340 6.72 7.66 -7.47
CA TYR A 340 6.06 8.08 -8.70
C TYR A 340 6.81 9.23 -9.41
N ASN A 341 8.08 9.00 -9.75
CA ASN A 341 8.94 9.95 -10.46
C ASN A 341 9.67 9.23 -11.64
N ASN A 342 10.66 9.87 -12.25
CA ASN A 342 11.43 9.36 -13.38
C ASN A 342 12.85 8.88 -13.00
N LEU A 343 13.16 8.70 -11.71
CA LEU A 343 14.54 8.46 -11.26
C LEU A 343 15.17 7.25 -11.94
N LEU A 344 16.29 7.47 -12.65
CA LEU A 344 17.13 6.42 -13.25
C LEU A 344 18.19 5.92 -12.26
N TYR A 345 18.76 6.84 -11.47
CA TYR A 345 19.84 6.59 -10.51
C TYR A 345 19.38 6.80 -9.07
N PHE A 346 20.04 6.11 -8.14
CA PHE A 346 19.78 6.27 -6.70
C PHE A 346 20.12 7.72 -6.26
N PRO A 347 19.28 8.39 -5.45
CA PRO A 347 19.47 9.81 -5.13
C PRO A 347 20.81 10.08 -4.41
N VAL A 348 21.45 11.20 -4.75
CA VAL A 348 22.65 11.67 -4.06
C VAL A 348 22.23 12.42 -2.79
N LEU A 349 22.17 11.70 -1.67
CA LEU A 349 21.65 12.19 -0.39
C LEU A 349 22.73 12.94 0.42
N PRO A 350 22.33 13.91 1.29
CA PRO A 350 23.27 14.65 2.12
C PRO A 350 24.07 13.71 3.03
N LYS A 351 25.39 13.93 3.15
CA LYS A 351 26.29 13.02 3.89
C LYS A 351 25.87 12.85 5.35
N ASN A 352 25.57 13.95 6.03
CA ASN A 352 25.20 14.00 7.45
C ASN A 352 23.68 14.18 7.59
N ASN A 353 22.92 13.21 7.07
CA ASN A 353 21.45 13.18 7.18
C ASN A 353 20.96 12.41 8.43
N ARG A 354 19.65 12.47 8.69
CA ARG A 354 18.96 11.71 9.75
C ARG A 354 17.87 10.80 9.17
N LEU A 355 18.04 10.37 7.92
CA LEU A 355 16.98 9.80 7.10
C LEU A 355 16.64 8.38 7.58
N LYS A 356 15.39 8.20 7.99
CA LYS A 356 14.83 6.93 8.50
C LYS A 356 13.94 6.25 7.47
N TYR A 357 13.25 7.04 6.64
CA TYR A 357 12.28 6.60 5.64
C TYR A 357 12.66 7.17 4.28
N LEU A 358 12.83 6.28 3.29
CA LEU A 358 13.12 6.65 1.91
C LEU A 358 12.17 5.89 0.96
N HIS A 359 11.30 6.64 0.30
CA HIS A 359 10.30 6.13 -0.62
C HIS A 359 10.72 6.43 -2.06
N LEU A 360 11.06 5.39 -2.81
CA LEU A 360 11.52 5.44 -4.21
C LEU A 360 10.65 4.57 -5.13
N GLN A 361 9.50 4.10 -4.65
CA GLN A 361 8.63 3.21 -5.41
C GLN A 361 8.00 3.87 -6.63
N ASN A 362 7.77 3.12 -7.70
CA ASN A 362 7.28 3.65 -9.00
C ASN A 362 8.26 4.67 -9.60
N ASN A 363 9.49 4.22 -9.88
CA ASN A 363 10.52 4.98 -10.58
C ASN A 363 11.11 4.11 -11.72
N LYS A 364 12.25 4.50 -12.30
CA LYS A 364 12.94 3.81 -13.39
C LYS A 364 14.30 3.22 -12.94
N LEU A 365 14.50 3.06 -11.62
CA LEU A 365 15.76 2.63 -11.03
C LEU A 365 16.14 1.21 -11.51
N GLY A 366 17.42 1.01 -11.82
CA GLY A 366 17.94 -0.25 -12.34
C GLY A 366 17.86 -0.38 -13.87
N ASN A 367 17.22 0.55 -14.59
CA ASN A 367 17.25 0.55 -16.04
C ASN A 367 18.60 1.05 -16.58
N LEU A 368 19.43 0.12 -17.06
CA LEU A 368 20.72 0.38 -17.72
C LEU A 368 20.67 0.22 -19.25
N ALA A 369 19.48 0.20 -19.87
CA ALA A 369 19.36 0.08 -21.32
C ALA A 369 19.75 1.42 -22.02
N PRO A 370 20.62 1.40 -23.05
CA PRO A 370 21.02 2.62 -23.76
C PRO A 370 19.96 3.04 -24.79
N GLU A 371 18.85 3.60 -24.33
CA GLU A 371 17.96 4.39 -25.20
C GLU A 371 18.58 5.76 -25.47
N ARG A 372 18.28 6.37 -26.64
CA ARG A 372 18.82 7.70 -26.99
C ARG A 372 18.41 8.81 -26.01
N SER A 373 17.25 8.67 -25.36
CA SER A 373 16.80 9.59 -24.32
C SER A 373 17.60 9.46 -23.01
N ILE A 374 18.28 8.32 -22.78
CA ILE A 374 19.04 8.08 -21.56
C ILE A 374 20.44 8.71 -21.64
N SER A 375 21.06 8.78 -22.82
CA SER A 375 22.38 9.43 -22.98
C SER A 375 22.39 10.91 -22.58
N GLU A 376 21.30 11.65 -22.85
CA GLU A 376 21.21 13.07 -22.46
C GLU A 376 21.13 13.21 -20.93
N VAL A 377 20.20 12.48 -20.28
CA VAL A 377 20.05 12.48 -18.82
C VAL A 377 21.30 11.95 -18.11
N SER A 378 21.96 10.93 -18.65
CA SER A 378 23.26 10.45 -18.15
C SER A 378 24.32 11.54 -18.23
N SER A 379 24.45 12.28 -19.34
CA SER A 379 25.47 13.33 -19.48
C SER A 379 25.26 14.49 -18.49
N LEU A 380 24.01 14.89 -18.25
CA LEU A 380 23.67 15.91 -17.24
C LEU A 380 23.93 15.41 -15.82
N TYR A 381 23.65 14.14 -15.55
CA TYR A 381 24.02 13.51 -14.29
C TYR A 381 25.54 13.49 -14.08
N GLU A 382 26.34 13.12 -15.09
CA GLU A 382 27.82 13.15 -15.04
C GLU A 382 28.37 14.54 -14.71
N GLU A 383 27.84 15.58 -15.36
CA GLU A 383 28.20 16.97 -15.10
C GLU A 383 27.93 17.36 -13.65
N LEU A 384 26.74 17.06 -13.14
CA LEU A 384 26.30 17.45 -11.79
C LEU A 384 26.98 16.66 -10.65
N ILE A 385 27.37 15.40 -10.87
CA ILE A 385 28.10 14.59 -9.87
C ILE A 385 29.62 14.59 -10.06
N HIS A 386 30.13 15.32 -11.06
CA HIS A 386 31.56 15.42 -11.42
C HIS A 386 32.26 14.05 -11.57
N SER A 387 31.53 13.02 -11.99
CA SER A 387 32.03 11.65 -12.16
C SER A 387 31.15 10.88 -13.14
N LYS A 388 31.70 9.82 -13.75
CA LYS A 388 31.01 9.07 -14.81
C LYS A 388 29.74 8.38 -14.31
N ALA A 389 28.74 8.31 -15.18
CA ALA A 389 27.52 7.58 -14.94
C ALA A 389 27.84 6.07 -14.91
N PRO A 390 27.07 5.27 -14.16
CA PRO A 390 27.25 3.83 -14.13
C PRO A 390 27.08 3.23 -15.53
N SER A 391 28.16 2.70 -16.11
CA SER A 391 28.10 1.91 -17.33
C SER A 391 27.44 0.55 -17.05
N LYS A 392 27.11 -0.21 -18.11
CA LYS A 392 26.63 -1.59 -17.97
C LYS A 392 27.65 -2.55 -17.34
N GLU A 393 28.94 -2.26 -17.48
CA GLU A 393 30.01 -3.06 -16.88
C GLU A 393 30.28 -2.59 -15.43
N ASP A 394 29.98 -1.32 -15.15
CA ASP A 394 30.03 -0.68 -13.83
C ASP A 394 28.68 -0.79 -13.06
N GLU A 395 27.97 -1.92 -13.14
CA GLU A 395 26.67 -2.12 -12.47
C GLU A 395 26.74 -1.83 -10.94
N TYR A 396 27.93 -2.02 -10.34
CA TYR A 396 28.22 -1.70 -8.94
C TYR A 396 28.40 -0.19 -8.64
N ASN A 397 28.68 0.67 -9.63
CA ASN A 397 28.92 2.11 -9.40
C ASN A 397 27.64 2.95 -9.24
N ILE A 398 26.45 2.42 -9.56
CA ILE A 398 25.16 3.04 -9.17
C ILE A 398 25.11 3.24 -7.64
N TYR A 399 25.83 2.38 -6.91
CA TYR A 399 25.86 2.30 -5.46
C TYR A 399 27.09 3.00 -4.85
N SER A 400 27.91 3.70 -5.66
CA SER A 400 29.09 4.46 -5.20
C SER A 400 28.76 5.56 -4.18
N ASN A 401 27.53 6.08 -4.22
CA ASN A 401 27.00 7.05 -3.26
C ASN A 401 26.49 6.43 -1.95
N TRP A 402 26.46 5.10 -1.83
CA TRP A 402 26.03 4.42 -0.60
C TRP A 402 27.04 4.63 0.52
N ARG A 403 26.53 5.10 1.66
CA ARG A 403 27.29 5.46 2.87
C ARG A 403 26.50 5.05 4.09
N LEU A 404 27.15 5.01 5.26
CA LEU A 404 26.50 4.71 6.53
C LEU A 404 25.33 5.68 6.78
N MET A 405 24.10 5.17 6.69
CA MET A 405 22.87 5.94 6.83
C MET A 405 21.93 5.31 7.87
N PRO A 406 21.23 6.12 8.69
CA PRO A 406 20.32 5.64 9.74
C PRO A 406 18.94 5.21 9.19
N LEU A 407 18.90 4.67 7.96
CA LEU A 407 17.67 4.21 7.33
C LEU A 407 17.09 3.03 8.11
N THR A 408 15.77 3.03 8.26
CA THR A 408 14.98 1.98 8.92
C THR A 408 14.00 1.33 7.93
N HIS A 409 13.50 2.11 6.97
CA HIS A 409 12.57 1.68 5.93
C HIS A 409 13.04 2.19 4.57
N LEU A 410 13.17 1.28 3.61
CA LEU A 410 13.52 1.58 2.22
C LEU A 410 12.52 0.90 1.28
N ASP A 411 11.85 1.67 0.43
CA ASP A 411 10.92 1.16 -0.58
C ASP A 411 11.44 1.45 -1.99
N LEU A 412 11.76 0.36 -2.71
CA LEU A 412 12.25 0.30 -4.09
C LEU A 412 11.26 -0.46 -5.00
N SER A 413 10.01 -0.67 -4.56
CA SER A 413 9.02 -1.43 -5.34
C SER A 413 8.59 -0.74 -6.64
N ASN A 414 8.05 -1.49 -7.61
CA ASN A 414 7.71 -0.95 -8.94
C ASN A 414 8.90 -0.16 -9.57
N ASN A 415 10.07 -0.78 -9.65
CA ASN A 415 11.23 -0.27 -10.37
C ASN A 415 11.66 -1.27 -11.46
N GLN A 416 12.90 -1.19 -11.96
CA GLN A 416 13.38 -1.97 -13.10
C GLN A 416 14.66 -2.77 -12.75
N PHE A 417 14.87 -3.08 -11.47
CA PHE A 417 16.01 -3.87 -11.01
C PHE A 417 15.94 -5.32 -11.54
N THR A 418 16.92 -5.71 -12.37
CA THR A 418 17.17 -7.10 -12.77
C THR A 418 18.18 -7.80 -11.86
N SER A 419 19.12 -7.04 -11.31
CA SER A 419 20.01 -7.42 -10.22
C SER A 419 19.97 -6.35 -9.13
N PHE A 420 20.55 -6.64 -7.97
CA PHE A 420 20.85 -5.67 -6.92
C PHE A 420 22.02 -6.19 -6.08
N PRO A 421 23.04 -5.37 -5.76
CA PRO A 421 24.18 -5.80 -4.96
C PRO A 421 23.82 -5.71 -3.47
N PHE A 422 23.22 -6.77 -2.93
CA PHE A 422 22.70 -6.82 -1.56
C PHE A 422 23.80 -6.61 -0.51
N LYS A 423 25.08 -6.87 -0.82
CA LYS A 423 26.22 -6.52 0.06
C LYS A 423 26.28 -5.04 0.41
N THR A 424 25.71 -4.15 -0.42
CA THR A 424 25.64 -2.70 -0.14
C THR A 424 24.72 -2.38 1.05
N LEU A 425 23.76 -3.25 1.39
CA LEU A 425 22.88 -3.07 2.55
C LEU A 425 23.63 -3.04 3.89
N ARG A 426 24.90 -3.47 3.95
CA ARG A 426 25.78 -3.25 5.12
C ARG A 426 25.97 -1.77 5.49
N TYR A 427 25.80 -0.86 4.52
CA TYR A 427 25.82 0.58 4.76
C TYR A 427 24.52 1.09 5.43
N LEU A 428 23.51 0.25 5.57
CA LEU A 428 22.22 0.55 6.23
C LEU A 428 22.04 -0.30 7.51
N PRO A 429 22.91 -0.18 8.53
CA PRO A 429 22.94 -1.09 9.69
C PRO A 429 21.67 -1.08 10.56
N THR A 430 20.82 -0.05 10.41
CA THR A 430 19.55 0.12 11.10
C THR A 430 18.32 -0.31 10.28
N LEU A 431 18.49 -0.84 9.07
CA LEU A 431 17.39 -1.17 8.17
C LEU A 431 16.57 -2.33 8.75
N GLU A 432 15.29 -2.08 9.07
CA GLU A 432 14.36 -3.09 9.59
C GLU A 432 13.37 -3.56 8.52
N SER A 433 13.06 -2.74 7.51
CA SER A 433 12.13 -3.08 6.42
C SER A 433 12.68 -2.70 5.03
N LEU A 434 12.69 -3.67 4.11
CA LEU A 434 13.05 -3.50 2.71
C LEU A 434 11.94 -4.01 1.80
N ASN A 435 11.40 -3.14 0.94
CA ASN A 435 10.44 -3.51 -0.10
C ASN A 435 11.10 -3.38 -1.47
N MET A 436 11.20 -4.50 -2.19
CA MET A 436 11.68 -4.58 -3.59
C MET A 436 10.68 -5.32 -4.48
N SER A 437 9.40 -5.37 -4.07
CA SER A 437 8.34 -6.04 -4.83
C SER A 437 8.11 -5.41 -6.21
N SER A 438 7.61 -6.19 -7.16
CA SER A 438 7.29 -5.76 -8.53
C SER A 438 8.51 -5.18 -9.27
N ASN A 439 9.63 -5.89 -9.19
CA ASN A 439 10.86 -5.67 -9.97
C ASN A 439 11.11 -6.89 -10.87
N CYS A 440 12.32 -7.06 -11.39
CA CYS A 440 12.71 -8.14 -12.30
C CYS A 440 13.86 -9.01 -11.77
N LEU A 441 14.03 -9.09 -10.44
CA LEU A 441 15.11 -9.83 -9.79
C LEU A 441 15.02 -11.34 -10.07
N LEU A 442 16.11 -11.94 -10.54
CA LEU A 442 16.24 -13.40 -10.77
C LEU A 442 16.71 -14.17 -9.52
N GLU A 443 17.38 -13.47 -8.61
CA GLU A 443 18.01 -14.01 -7.41
C GLU A 443 18.07 -12.93 -6.31
N PHE A 444 18.35 -13.34 -5.07
CA PHE A 444 18.60 -12.43 -3.95
C PHE A 444 19.84 -12.90 -3.19
N GLY A 445 20.70 -11.95 -2.80
CA GLY A 445 21.81 -12.20 -1.90
C GLY A 445 22.97 -13.00 -2.49
N SER A 446 23.02 -13.24 -3.80
CA SER A 446 24.12 -13.97 -4.47
C SER A 446 25.49 -13.36 -4.22
N ASP A 447 25.57 -12.03 -4.13
CA ASP A 447 26.77 -11.27 -3.83
C ASP A 447 27.13 -11.22 -2.33
N ILE A 448 26.19 -11.57 -1.46
CA ILE A 448 26.43 -11.90 -0.04
C ILE A 448 26.84 -13.39 0.09
N ALA A 449 26.36 -14.25 -0.81
CA ALA A 449 26.56 -15.70 -0.84
C ALA A 449 27.87 -16.17 -1.51
N GLN A 450 28.73 -15.26 -1.99
CA GLN A 450 29.90 -15.61 -2.80
C GLN A 450 31.10 -16.08 -1.99
N LYS A 451 31.60 -17.27 -2.35
CA LYS A 451 32.77 -17.92 -1.76
C LYS A 451 34.05 -17.41 -2.39
N ASN A 452 34.91 -16.74 -1.61
CA ASN A 452 36.26 -16.38 -2.03
C ASN A 452 37.05 -17.65 -2.35
N GLU A 453 37.17 -18.00 -3.65
CA GLU A 453 37.89 -19.19 -4.12
C GLU A 453 39.39 -19.20 -3.74
N THR A 454 39.93 -18.04 -3.30
CA THR A 454 41.33 -17.83 -2.93
C THR A 454 41.69 -18.03 -1.46
N TYR A 455 40.73 -18.17 -0.52
CA TYR A 455 41.04 -18.28 0.92
C TYR A 455 40.22 -19.35 1.66
N PRO A 456 40.85 -20.28 2.41
CA PRO A 456 40.18 -21.41 3.07
C PRO A 456 39.57 -21.08 4.45
N GLU A 457 39.28 -19.80 4.75
CA GLU A 457 38.64 -19.40 6.01
C GLU A 457 37.19 -19.91 6.09
N PRO A 458 36.68 -20.27 7.29
CA PRO A 458 35.32 -20.76 7.46
C PRO A 458 34.28 -19.69 7.12
N TRP A 459 33.50 -20.03 6.11
CA TRP A 459 32.45 -19.25 5.49
C TRP A 459 31.54 -18.49 6.47
N ARG A 460 31.34 -17.19 6.25
CA ARG A 460 30.30 -16.37 6.91
C ARG A 460 29.78 -15.31 5.95
N PRO A 461 28.47 -15.24 5.67
CA PRO A 461 27.91 -14.11 4.91
C PRO A 461 28.00 -12.83 5.76
N GLU A 462 28.19 -11.67 5.13
CA GLU A 462 28.05 -10.38 5.84
C GLU A 462 26.56 -10.23 6.26
N PRO A 463 26.24 -10.28 7.57
CA PRO A 463 24.85 -10.33 8.00
C PRO A 463 24.19 -8.97 7.84
N LEU A 464 22.87 -8.96 7.62
CA LEU A 464 22.03 -7.76 7.70
C LEU A 464 21.33 -7.77 9.06
N PRO A 465 21.97 -7.24 10.12
CA PRO A 465 21.69 -7.63 11.50
C PRO A 465 20.39 -7.02 12.06
N SER A 466 19.67 -6.22 11.28
CA SER A 466 18.48 -5.48 11.70
C SER A 466 17.23 -5.81 10.87
N LEU A 467 17.36 -6.48 9.72
CA LEU A 467 16.26 -6.66 8.79
C LEU A 467 15.23 -7.65 9.35
N ARG A 468 13.98 -7.19 9.50
CA ARG A 468 12.82 -7.95 10.00
C ARG A 468 11.77 -8.23 8.94
N SER A 469 11.60 -7.31 7.99
CA SER A 469 10.64 -7.41 6.91
C SER A 469 11.33 -7.29 5.57
N LEU A 470 11.09 -8.28 4.70
CA LEU A 470 11.62 -8.32 3.34
C LEU A 470 10.48 -8.67 2.38
N ASP A 471 10.13 -7.73 1.50
CA ASP A 471 9.15 -7.94 0.44
C ASP A 471 9.83 -8.03 -0.93
N LEU A 472 9.66 -9.18 -1.57
CA LEU A 472 10.19 -9.54 -2.88
C LEU A 472 9.06 -10.03 -3.82
N GLN A 473 7.79 -9.80 -3.48
CA GLN A 473 6.63 -10.22 -4.28
C GLN A 473 6.73 -9.74 -5.74
N ARG A 474 6.26 -10.53 -6.71
CA ARG A 474 6.30 -10.19 -8.16
C ARG A 474 7.72 -9.88 -8.66
N ASN A 475 8.63 -10.82 -8.48
CA ASN A 475 9.94 -10.84 -9.14
C ASN A 475 10.05 -12.16 -9.94
N GLN A 476 11.27 -12.58 -10.31
CA GLN A 476 11.54 -13.85 -11.01
C GLN A 476 12.41 -14.80 -10.17
N ILE A 477 12.42 -14.61 -8.84
CA ILE A 477 13.39 -15.28 -7.94
C ILE A 477 13.12 -16.79 -7.90
N ARG A 478 14.18 -17.59 -8.10
CA ARG A 478 14.14 -19.07 -8.04
C ARG A 478 14.64 -19.62 -6.71
N SER A 479 15.72 -19.05 -6.20
CA SER A 479 16.35 -19.43 -4.92
C SER A 479 16.87 -18.21 -4.16
N LEU A 480 17.05 -18.38 -2.85
CA LEU A 480 17.37 -17.33 -1.89
C LEU A 480 18.51 -17.83 -0.98
N GLY A 481 19.76 -17.47 -1.30
CA GLY A 481 20.94 -17.99 -0.58
C GLY A 481 21.31 -17.17 0.65
N PHE A 482 20.44 -17.11 1.67
CA PHE A 482 20.60 -16.15 2.78
C PHE A 482 20.26 -16.62 4.19
N THR A 483 19.89 -17.88 4.44
CA THR A 483 19.27 -18.30 5.71
C THR A 483 20.08 -17.94 6.96
N GLU A 484 21.42 -17.90 6.87
CA GLU A 484 22.33 -17.43 7.94
C GLU A 484 22.53 -15.89 7.98
N ALA A 485 22.33 -15.20 6.85
CA ALA A 485 22.63 -13.78 6.67
C ALA A 485 21.55 -12.82 7.21
N LEU A 486 20.31 -13.30 7.41
CA LEU A 486 19.18 -12.48 7.91
C LEU A 486 18.75 -12.91 9.34
N PRO A 487 19.59 -12.75 10.38
CA PRO A 487 19.38 -13.33 11.72
C PRO A 487 18.21 -12.74 12.54
N LYS A 488 17.48 -11.77 11.99
CA LYS A 488 16.29 -11.16 12.60
C LYS A 488 15.05 -11.19 11.70
N ILE A 489 15.05 -11.93 10.58
CA ILE A 489 13.90 -11.91 9.67
C ILE A 489 12.65 -12.47 10.35
N GLU A 490 11.56 -11.70 10.35
CA GLU A 490 10.26 -12.05 10.96
C GLU A 490 9.16 -12.22 9.90
N MET A 491 9.24 -11.46 8.81
CA MET A 491 8.32 -11.47 7.67
C MET A 491 9.07 -11.54 6.34
N LEU A 492 8.66 -12.48 5.48
CA LEU A 492 9.22 -12.69 4.14
C LEU A 492 8.09 -12.90 3.12
N ASN A 493 7.92 -11.95 2.21
CA ASN A 493 6.93 -12.01 1.14
C ASN A 493 7.60 -12.37 -0.20
N LEU A 494 7.28 -13.57 -0.71
CA LEU A 494 7.81 -14.11 -1.97
C LEU A 494 6.71 -14.36 -3.00
N GLN A 495 5.48 -13.87 -2.79
CA GLN A 495 4.35 -14.20 -3.65
C GLN A 495 4.60 -13.82 -5.12
N ARG A 496 4.19 -14.65 -6.09
CA ARG A 496 4.48 -14.46 -7.53
C ARG A 496 5.99 -14.38 -7.81
N ASN A 497 6.69 -15.47 -7.49
CA ASN A 497 8.08 -15.74 -7.91
C ASN A 497 8.15 -17.17 -8.48
N GLN A 498 9.32 -17.80 -8.48
CA GLN A 498 9.57 -19.17 -8.92
C GLN A 498 10.22 -20.00 -7.79
N VAL A 499 9.99 -19.62 -6.52
CA VAL A 499 10.67 -20.19 -5.34
C VAL A 499 10.05 -21.51 -4.91
N LYS A 500 10.82 -22.59 -5.05
CA LYS A 500 10.48 -23.92 -4.52
C LYS A 500 11.21 -24.19 -3.20
N PRO A 501 10.52 -24.58 -2.11
CA PRO A 501 11.18 -25.09 -0.90
C PRO A 501 12.00 -26.35 -1.18
N CYS A 502 13.17 -26.50 -0.56
CA CYS A 502 14.00 -27.71 -0.69
C CYS A 502 13.35 -28.94 -0.06
N LYS A 503 13.57 -30.15 -0.63
CA LYS A 503 13.19 -31.41 0.04
C LYS A 503 14.13 -31.60 1.26
N GLY A 504 13.64 -32.15 2.36
CA GLY A 504 14.43 -32.29 3.60
C GLY A 504 15.77 -33.02 3.40
N ASN A 505 16.78 -32.67 4.20
CA ASN A 505 18.19 -33.08 4.07
C ASN A 505 18.92 -32.69 2.76
N GLN A 506 18.25 -32.11 1.76
CA GLN A 506 18.96 -31.40 0.69
C GLN A 506 19.50 -30.09 1.25
N SER A 507 20.82 -29.88 1.14
CA SER A 507 21.39 -28.53 1.25
C SER A 507 20.86 -27.66 0.12
N GLU A 508 20.96 -26.33 0.26
CA GLU A 508 20.90 -25.43 -0.89
C GLU A 508 21.91 -25.95 -1.94
N SER A 509 21.41 -26.39 -3.11
CA SER A 509 22.24 -26.98 -4.16
C SER A 509 23.26 -25.96 -4.62
N THR A 510 24.56 -26.28 -4.49
CA THR A 510 25.65 -25.30 -4.62
C THR A 510 25.64 -24.61 -5.98
N TRP A 511 25.08 -23.39 -6.00
CA TRP A 511 25.09 -22.40 -7.09
C TRP A 511 25.39 -23.00 -8.47
N PRO A 512 24.42 -23.68 -9.11
CA PRO A 512 24.62 -24.20 -10.45
C PRO A 512 24.92 -23.03 -11.39
N ARG A 513 26.17 -22.95 -11.88
CA ARG A 513 26.54 -22.06 -12.99
C ARG A 513 25.55 -22.32 -14.12
N LEU A 514 24.98 -21.26 -14.68
CA LEU A 514 23.89 -21.28 -15.68
C LEU A 514 24.20 -22.15 -16.92
N ASN A 515 23.99 -23.46 -16.79
CA ASN A 515 23.99 -24.45 -17.85
C ASN A 515 22.54 -24.91 -18.05
N ILE A 516 21.98 -24.62 -19.22
CA ILE A 516 20.55 -24.79 -19.51
C ILE A 516 20.29 -26.23 -20.00
N THR A 517 20.78 -27.21 -19.24
CA THR A 517 20.79 -28.64 -19.60
C THR A 517 20.58 -29.58 -18.40
N ASP A 518 20.19 -29.04 -17.24
CA ASP A 518 20.04 -29.84 -16.03
C ASP A 518 18.68 -30.55 -15.95
N THR A 519 18.69 -31.81 -15.54
CA THR A 519 17.49 -32.65 -15.40
C THR A 519 16.71 -32.32 -14.13
N ASP A 520 15.41 -32.61 -14.12
CA ASP A 520 14.40 -32.08 -13.17
C ASP A 520 14.77 -32.17 -11.66
N ASP A 521 15.56 -33.16 -11.24
CA ASP A 521 15.96 -33.32 -9.83
C ASP A 521 16.98 -32.29 -9.31
N ASN A 522 17.64 -31.52 -10.19
CA ASN A 522 18.66 -30.52 -9.84
C ASN A 522 18.13 -29.06 -9.78
N ALA A 523 16.81 -28.86 -9.88
CA ALA A 523 16.22 -27.52 -9.87
C ALA A 523 16.56 -26.74 -8.57
N PRO A 524 16.97 -25.46 -8.66
CA PRO A 524 17.38 -24.68 -7.49
C PRO A 524 16.21 -24.45 -6.53
N CYS A 525 16.47 -24.64 -5.24
CA CYS A 525 15.49 -24.55 -4.17
C CYS A 525 15.94 -23.59 -3.05
N THR A 526 15.05 -23.30 -2.10
CA THR A 526 15.37 -22.53 -0.89
C THR A 526 15.08 -23.35 0.36
N SER A 527 16.00 -23.38 1.32
CA SER A 527 15.72 -23.96 2.63
C SER A 527 14.90 -22.99 3.48
N PHE A 528 13.80 -23.48 4.07
CA PHE A 528 13.06 -22.79 5.11
C PHE A 528 13.15 -23.54 6.45
N GLN A 529 14.12 -24.46 6.59
CA GLN A 529 14.35 -25.26 7.80
C GLN A 529 15.27 -24.49 8.76
N GLY A 530 14.89 -24.41 10.04
CA GLY A 530 15.73 -23.83 11.10
C GLY A 530 15.79 -22.29 11.17
N VAL A 531 14.97 -21.56 10.43
CA VAL A 531 14.96 -20.08 10.38
C VAL A 531 14.23 -19.52 11.61
N ARG A 532 14.89 -19.57 12.77
CA ARG A 532 14.28 -19.46 14.12
C ARG A 532 13.50 -18.17 14.41
N THR A 533 13.67 -17.11 13.63
CA THR A 533 12.97 -15.83 13.81
C THR A 533 11.77 -15.63 12.90
N LEU A 534 11.64 -16.42 11.83
CA LEU A 534 10.63 -16.21 10.78
C LEU A 534 9.24 -16.64 11.28
N LYS A 535 8.28 -15.71 11.20
CA LYS A 535 6.90 -15.89 11.67
C LYS A 535 5.89 -15.85 10.52
N HIS A 536 6.14 -15.04 9.49
CA HIS A 536 5.21 -14.80 8.40
C HIS A 536 5.88 -15.08 7.06
N LEU A 537 5.42 -16.11 6.36
CA LEU A 537 5.96 -16.54 5.07
C LEU A 537 4.85 -16.59 4.01
N ASN A 538 5.04 -15.88 2.90
CA ASN A 538 4.11 -15.89 1.77
C ASN A 538 4.78 -16.47 0.52
N LEU A 539 4.41 -17.71 0.20
CA LEU A 539 4.85 -18.48 -0.97
C LEU A 539 3.72 -18.65 -2.01
N GLY A 540 2.72 -17.76 -2.00
CA GLY A 540 1.63 -17.82 -2.96
C GLY A 540 2.09 -17.64 -4.41
N GLU A 541 1.43 -18.29 -5.38
CA GLU A 541 1.68 -18.17 -6.82
C GLU A 541 3.15 -18.39 -7.22
N ASN A 542 3.84 -19.34 -6.58
CA ASN A 542 5.26 -19.68 -6.85
C ASN A 542 5.45 -20.92 -7.75
N SER A 543 4.36 -21.51 -8.24
CA SER A 543 4.37 -22.78 -8.98
C SER A 543 4.97 -23.95 -8.16
N ILE A 544 4.63 -24.01 -6.87
CA ILE A 544 4.98 -25.13 -6.01
C ILE A 544 4.04 -26.31 -6.31
N GLU A 545 4.61 -27.50 -6.53
CA GLU A 545 3.87 -28.71 -6.94
C GLU A 545 3.70 -29.71 -5.79
N THR A 546 4.68 -29.82 -4.89
CA THR A 546 4.62 -30.78 -3.79
C THR A 546 5.28 -30.22 -2.52
N LEU A 547 4.59 -30.35 -1.38
CA LEU A 547 5.17 -30.15 -0.06
C LEU A 547 5.61 -31.50 0.53
N PHE A 548 6.87 -31.58 0.96
CA PHE A 548 7.47 -32.74 1.59
C PHE A 548 7.62 -32.52 3.12
N PRO A 549 7.77 -33.58 3.93
CA PRO A 549 8.05 -33.46 5.35
C PRO A 549 9.25 -32.59 5.67
N HIS A 550 9.20 -31.95 6.84
CA HIS A 550 10.28 -31.18 7.47
C HIS A 550 10.76 -29.90 6.74
N MET A 551 10.15 -29.50 5.60
CA MET A 551 10.47 -28.27 4.86
C MET A 551 10.55 -26.99 5.72
N PHE A 552 9.74 -26.93 6.78
CA PHE A 552 9.63 -25.80 7.71
C PHE A 552 10.01 -26.20 9.16
N GLN A 553 10.71 -27.32 9.35
CA GLN A 553 11.06 -27.81 10.69
C GLN A 553 11.97 -26.81 11.41
N SER A 554 11.72 -26.59 12.70
CA SER A 554 12.46 -25.63 13.54
C SER A 554 12.35 -24.15 13.11
N THR A 555 11.34 -23.82 12.30
CA THR A 555 10.99 -22.46 11.86
C THR A 555 9.60 -22.11 12.41
N PRO A 556 9.46 -21.20 13.39
CA PRO A 556 8.23 -21.01 14.15
C PRO A 556 7.19 -20.14 13.40
N LEU A 557 6.73 -20.62 12.23
CA LEU A 557 5.73 -19.90 11.44
C LEU A 557 4.41 -19.78 12.20
N VAL A 558 3.94 -18.54 12.29
CA VAL A 558 2.61 -18.11 12.79
C VAL A 558 1.64 -17.97 11.62
N SER A 559 2.14 -17.60 10.44
CA SER A 559 1.34 -17.47 9.22
C SER A 559 2.09 -18.03 8.01
N LEU A 560 1.41 -18.88 7.23
CA LEU A 560 1.91 -19.44 5.97
C LEU A 560 0.85 -19.29 4.87
N ASN A 561 1.20 -18.61 3.79
CA ASN A 561 0.35 -18.49 2.60
C ASN A 561 0.94 -19.29 1.44
N LEU A 562 0.14 -20.21 0.89
CA LEU A 562 0.48 -21.12 -0.20
C LEU A 562 -0.54 -21.03 -1.36
N ALA A 563 -1.38 -19.99 -1.40
CA ALA A 563 -2.43 -19.77 -2.39
C ALA A 563 -1.92 -19.63 -3.85
N GLY A 564 -2.73 -19.97 -4.84
CA GLY A 564 -2.43 -19.85 -6.27
C GLY A 564 -1.38 -20.82 -6.82
N ASN A 565 -0.89 -21.77 -6.01
CA ASN A 565 -0.04 -22.87 -6.44
C ASN A 565 -0.91 -24.00 -7.03
N ARG A 566 -1.31 -23.83 -8.31
CA ARG A 566 -2.35 -24.59 -9.03
C ARG A 566 -2.12 -26.09 -9.25
N ALA A 567 -1.00 -26.63 -8.77
CA ALA A 567 -0.62 -28.04 -8.86
C ALA A 567 -0.22 -28.60 -7.49
N LEU A 568 -0.46 -27.86 -6.40
CA LEU A 568 0.06 -28.18 -5.08
C LEU A 568 -0.58 -29.44 -4.51
N THR A 569 0.27 -30.39 -4.17
CA THR A 569 -0.04 -31.61 -3.41
C THR A 569 0.74 -31.58 -2.10
N MET A 570 0.22 -32.21 -1.04
CA MET A 570 1.01 -32.45 0.18
C MET A 570 1.29 -33.93 0.36
N VAL A 571 2.55 -34.27 0.61
CA VAL A 571 2.91 -35.54 1.23
C VAL A 571 2.44 -35.50 2.69
N GLY A 572 2.03 -36.64 3.25
CA GLY A 572 1.72 -36.75 4.68
C GLY A 572 2.88 -36.24 5.54
N GLU A 573 2.56 -35.54 6.64
CA GLU A 573 3.53 -34.89 7.54
C GLU A 573 4.32 -33.69 6.97
N ALA A 574 3.90 -33.09 5.84
CA ALA A 574 4.49 -31.86 5.29
C ALA A 574 4.71 -30.71 6.31
N PHE A 575 3.81 -30.57 7.29
CA PHE A 575 3.89 -29.54 8.35
C PHE A 575 4.50 -30.00 9.68
N THR A 576 5.27 -31.10 9.68
CA THR A 576 6.00 -31.52 10.89
C THR A 576 7.06 -30.48 11.30
N GLY A 577 6.79 -29.80 12.42
CA GLY A 577 7.52 -28.64 12.92
C GLY A 577 6.62 -27.42 13.18
N LEU A 578 5.42 -27.36 12.60
CA LEU A 578 4.50 -26.21 12.68
C LEU A 578 3.24 -26.44 13.53
N GLN A 579 3.02 -27.66 14.03
CA GLN A 579 1.74 -28.07 14.62
C GLN A 579 1.31 -27.26 15.85
N ASP A 580 2.25 -26.61 16.54
CA ASP A 580 2.01 -25.85 17.76
C ASP A 580 2.24 -24.32 17.60
N THR A 581 2.58 -23.84 16.39
CA THR A 581 2.87 -22.42 16.13
C THR A 581 1.94 -21.76 15.11
N LEU A 582 1.44 -22.53 14.13
CA LEU A 582 0.77 -21.97 12.96
C LEU A 582 -0.67 -21.55 13.28
N GLU A 583 -0.92 -20.23 13.35
CA GLU A 583 -2.25 -19.67 13.61
C GLU A 583 -3.05 -19.35 12.34
N SER A 584 -2.39 -19.15 11.19
CA SER A 584 -3.04 -18.71 9.95
C SER A 584 -2.47 -19.45 8.72
N LEU A 585 -3.33 -20.11 7.95
CA LEU A 585 -2.95 -20.91 6.78
C LEU A 585 -3.90 -20.67 5.59
N SER A 586 -3.35 -20.49 4.38
CA SER A 586 -4.12 -20.37 3.14
C SER A 586 -3.60 -21.30 2.05
N PHE A 587 -4.54 -22.00 1.40
CA PHE A 587 -4.38 -22.80 0.19
C PHE A 587 -5.27 -22.30 -0.96
N SER A 588 -5.69 -21.03 -0.92
CA SER A 588 -6.70 -20.48 -1.83
C SER A 588 -6.32 -20.66 -3.31
N GLY A 589 -7.22 -21.14 -4.18
CA GLY A 589 -6.99 -21.23 -5.62
C GLY A 589 -5.99 -22.30 -6.09
N ASN A 590 -5.63 -23.26 -5.24
CA ASN A 590 -4.65 -24.30 -5.54
C ASN A 590 -5.20 -25.48 -6.37
N ARG A 591 -6.52 -25.55 -6.57
CA ARG A 591 -7.25 -26.65 -7.25
C ARG A 591 -7.19 -28.02 -6.53
N MET A 592 -6.88 -28.01 -5.23
CA MET A 592 -6.69 -29.23 -4.43
C MET A 592 -8.01 -30.00 -4.26
N ARG A 593 -7.93 -31.34 -4.32
CA ARG A 593 -8.97 -32.28 -3.91
C ARG A 593 -8.70 -32.80 -2.49
N ASP A 594 -9.66 -33.51 -1.91
CA ASP A 594 -9.56 -34.12 -0.59
C ASP A 594 -8.30 -35.00 -0.41
N SER A 595 -7.86 -35.69 -1.48
CA SER A 595 -6.63 -36.50 -1.53
C SER A 595 -5.34 -35.70 -1.39
N ASP A 596 -5.36 -34.44 -1.82
CA ASP A 596 -4.17 -33.62 -2.03
C ASP A 596 -3.85 -32.80 -0.78
N LEU A 597 -4.80 -32.78 0.18
CA LEU A 597 -4.78 -32.04 1.44
C LEU A 597 -4.83 -32.97 2.69
N PRO A 598 -3.87 -33.91 2.90
CA PRO A 598 -3.73 -34.68 4.14
C PRO A 598 -3.24 -33.80 5.31
N LEU A 599 -4.09 -32.84 5.73
CA LEU A 599 -3.78 -31.87 6.77
C LEU A 599 -3.80 -32.55 8.16
N GLY A 600 -2.63 -32.61 8.80
CA GLY A 600 -2.49 -33.03 10.19
C GLY A 600 -3.06 -32.02 11.19
N CYS A 601 -3.18 -32.39 12.46
CA CYS A 601 -3.76 -31.52 13.47
C CYS A 601 -2.84 -30.31 13.81
N LEU A 602 -3.37 -29.09 13.68
CA LEU A 602 -2.66 -27.84 13.93
C LEU A 602 -3.26 -27.13 15.16
N LYS A 603 -2.68 -27.37 16.33
CA LYS A 603 -3.25 -27.03 17.65
C LYS A 603 -3.39 -25.52 17.89
N ALA A 604 -2.69 -24.69 17.13
CA ALA A 604 -2.73 -23.23 17.21
C ALA A 604 -3.63 -22.58 16.14
N LEU A 605 -4.13 -23.33 15.14
CA LEU A 605 -4.71 -22.77 13.93
C LEU A 605 -6.07 -22.09 14.19
N ARG A 606 -6.12 -20.78 13.91
CA ARG A 606 -7.30 -19.91 14.06
C ARG A 606 -7.95 -19.57 12.73
N ARG A 607 -7.15 -19.40 11.67
CA ARG A 607 -7.64 -19.04 10.33
C ARG A 607 -7.22 -20.07 9.29
N LEU A 608 -8.19 -20.58 8.54
CA LEU A 608 -7.97 -21.51 7.44
C LEU A 608 -8.74 -21.05 6.20
N ASP A 609 -8.01 -20.77 5.13
CA ASP A 609 -8.55 -20.39 3.82
C ASP A 609 -8.31 -21.52 2.81
N LEU A 610 -9.41 -22.09 2.33
CA LEU A 610 -9.45 -23.18 1.35
C LEU A 610 -10.19 -22.76 0.07
N ALA A 611 -10.47 -21.47 -0.14
CA ALA A 611 -11.35 -21.03 -1.21
C ALA A 611 -10.81 -21.36 -2.63
N GLY A 612 -11.68 -21.50 -3.63
CA GLY A 612 -11.26 -21.74 -5.02
C GLY A 612 -10.54 -23.07 -5.28
N ASN A 613 -10.86 -24.11 -4.50
CA ASN A 613 -10.30 -25.46 -4.65
C ASN A 613 -11.36 -26.44 -5.21
N LEU A 614 -11.08 -27.74 -5.16
CA LEU A 614 -11.95 -28.81 -5.66
C LEU A 614 -12.37 -29.75 -4.51
N LEU A 615 -12.43 -29.24 -3.27
CA LEU A 615 -12.74 -30.03 -2.08
C LEU A 615 -14.23 -30.39 -2.03
N GLU A 616 -14.53 -31.65 -1.70
CA GLU A 616 -15.88 -32.18 -1.52
C GLU A 616 -16.20 -32.41 -0.03
N HIS A 617 -15.19 -32.66 0.81
CA HIS A 617 -15.31 -32.88 2.26
C HIS A 617 -14.34 -32.02 3.08
N LEU A 618 -14.67 -31.75 4.35
CA LEU A 618 -13.82 -30.95 5.24
C LEU A 618 -12.61 -31.78 5.71
N PRO A 619 -11.38 -31.25 5.67
CA PRO A 619 -10.20 -31.98 6.12
C PRO A 619 -10.24 -32.18 7.64
N MET A 620 -9.88 -33.39 8.09
CA MET A 620 -10.05 -33.86 9.48
C MET A 620 -9.41 -32.99 10.57
N ALA A 621 -8.44 -32.13 10.21
CA ALA A 621 -7.82 -31.16 11.10
C ALA A 621 -8.78 -30.06 11.60
N VAL A 622 -9.86 -29.77 10.87
CA VAL A 622 -10.81 -28.71 11.21
C VAL A 622 -11.43 -28.94 12.59
N GLY A 623 -11.85 -30.17 12.89
CA GLY A 623 -12.45 -30.55 14.17
C GLY A 623 -11.48 -30.75 15.35
N CYS A 624 -10.17 -30.52 15.16
CA CYS A 624 -9.18 -30.54 16.25
C CYS A 624 -8.44 -29.21 16.44
N SER A 625 -8.58 -28.29 15.50
CA SER A 625 -7.94 -26.97 15.49
C SER A 625 -8.87 -25.93 16.14
N PRO A 626 -8.37 -24.95 16.92
CA PRO A 626 -9.19 -23.92 17.57
C PRO A 626 -9.59 -22.80 16.58
N LEU A 627 -10.19 -23.20 15.46
CA LEU A 627 -10.53 -22.31 14.35
C LEU A 627 -11.54 -21.24 14.78
N ARG A 628 -11.39 -20.07 14.15
CA ARG A 628 -12.12 -18.82 14.38
C ARG A 628 -12.72 -18.30 13.07
N GLU A 629 -11.96 -18.39 11.99
CA GLU A 629 -12.37 -18.00 10.64
C GLU A 629 -12.06 -19.15 9.66
N LEU A 630 -13.03 -19.53 8.83
CA LEU A 630 -12.90 -20.61 7.85
C LEU A 630 -13.48 -20.16 6.50
N ASP A 631 -12.67 -20.16 5.43
CA ASP A 631 -13.13 -19.84 4.08
C ASP A 631 -13.22 -21.10 3.22
N LEU A 632 -14.42 -21.43 2.77
CA LEU A 632 -14.75 -22.61 1.97
C LEU A 632 -15.26 -22.23 0.57
N ARG A 633 -15.20 -20.96 0.17
CA ARG A 633 -15.85 -20.47 -1.06
C ARG A 633 -15.34 -21.17 -2.32
N ASP A 634 -16.17 -21.18 -3.36
CA ASP A 634 -15.81 -21.66 -4.71
C ASP A 634 -15.16 -23.08 -4.70
N ASN A 635 -15.79 -24.01 -3.98
CA ASN A 635 -15.40 -25.42 -3.86
C ASN A 635 -16.53 -26.35 -4.34
N ARG A 636 -16.48 -27.63 -3.97
CA ARG A 636 -17.46 -28.66 -4.36
C ARG A 636 -18.28 -29.21 -3.19
N PHE A 637 -18.29 -28.52 -2.04
CA PHE A 637 -19.00 -28.99 -0.86
C PHE A 637 -20.48 -29.21 -1.15
N SER A 638 -20.94 -30.44 -0.92
CA SER A 638 -22.37 -30.81 -0.99
C SER A 638 -23.05 -30.73 0.38
N SER A 639 -22.28 -30.75 1.47
CA SER A 639 -22.72 -30.63 2.86
C SER A 639 -21.53 -30.27 3.75
N LEU A 640 -21.79 -29.71 4.94
CA LEU A 640 -20.79 -29.51 6.00
C LEU A 640 -20.93 -30.51 7.17
N ASN A 641 -21.76 -31.55 7.01
CA ASN A 641 -21.91 -32.62 8.00
C ASN A 641 -20.61 -33.45 8.12
N GLY A 642 -19.97 -33.49 9.29
CA GLY A 642 -18.88 -34.44 9.54
C GLY A 642 -18.11 -34.24 10.85
N GLN A 643 -17.88 -33.00 11.27
CA GLN A 643 -17.10 -32.67 12.48
C GLN A 643 -17.74 -31.52 13.28
N PRO A 644 -17.57 -31.47 14.62
CA PRO A 644 -18.03 -30.36 15.43
C PRO A 644 -17.13 -29.14 15.23
N LEU A 645 -17.66 -28.07 14.62
CA LEU A 645 -16.97 -26.79 14.39
C LEU A 645 -16.91 -25.95 15.67
N THR A 646 -16.21 -26.44 16.69
CA THR A 646 -16.08 -25.75 17.99
C THR A 646 -15.24 -24.48 17.87
N CYS A 647 -15.66 -23.42 18.57
CA CYS A 647 -14.97 -22.11 18.67
C CYS A 647 -14.94 -21.25 17.39
N LEU A 648 -15.56 -21.68 16.29
CA LEU A 648 -15.64 -20.95 15.03
C LEU A 648 -16.54 -19.71 15.17
N ASP A 649 -16.02 -18.52 14.86
CA ASP A 649 -16.78 -17.26 14.90
C ASP A 649 -17.38 -16.91 13.53
N MET A 650 -16.68 -17.25 12.43
CA MET A 650 -17.07 -16.91 11.05
C MET A 650 -16.78 -18.05 10.06
N VAL A 651 -17.69 -18.27 9.12
CA VAL A 651 -17.46 -19.12 7.93
C VAL A 651 -17.98 -18.46 6.65
N LEU A 652 -17.26 -18.64 5.55
CA LEU A 652 -17.65 -18.21 4.20
C LEU A 652 -17.89 -19.44 3.31
N ILE A 653 -19.00 -19.48 2.57
CA ILE A 653 -19.53 -20.70 1.95
C ILE A 653 -20.08 -20.56 0.51
N SER A 654 -20.15 -19.35 -0.04
CA SER A 654 -20.65 -19.09 -1.41
C SER A 654 -19.86 -19.81 -2.51
N GLY A 655 -20.46 -19.97 -3.70
CA GLY A 655 -19.84 -20.70 -4.82
C GLY A 655 -19.86 -22.23 -4.71
N ASN A 656 -20.41 -22.80 -3.63
CA ASN A 656 -20.52 -24.25 -3.43
C ASN A 656 -21.81 -24.89 -3.99
N ALA A 657 -21.80 -26.22 -4.08
CA ALA A 657 -22.83 -27.04 -4.70
C ALA A 657 -23.71 -27.78 -3.66
N PHE A 658 -24.07 -27.11 -2.56
CA PHE A 658 -24.76 -27.72 -1.41
C PHE A 658 -26.08 -28.42 -1.80
N ASN A 659 -26.39 -29.55 -1.17
CA ASN A 659 -27.67 -30.23 -1.33
C ASN A 659 -28.74 -29.56 -0.45
N CYS A 660 -29.80 -29.00 -1.06
CA CYS A 660 -30.89 -28.34 -0.31
C CYS A 660 -31.52 -29.28 0.73
N CYS A 661 -31.59 -30.58 0.45
CA CYS A 661 -32.27 -31.56 1.29
C CYS A 661 -31.49 -31.98 2.54
N THR A 662 -30.24 -31.54 2.67
CA THR A 662 -29.42 -31.73 3.88
C THR A 662 -28.92 -30.42 4.49
N ALA A 663 -29.23 -29.28 3.85
CA ALA A 663 -28.79 -27.93 4.24
C ALA A 663 -29.20 -27.55 5.66
N ASP A 664 -30.49 -27.70 6.00
CA ASP A 664 -31.04 -27.32 7.30
C ASP A 664 -30.26 -27.89 8.50
N ARG A 665 -29.77 -29.13 8.41
CA ARG A 665 -29.12 -29.81 9.54
C ARG A 665 -27.83 -29.13 9.98
N TRP A 666 -26.96 -28.75 9.03
CA TRP A 666 -25.70 -28.09 9.36
C TRP A 666 -25.86 -26.57 9.46
N LEU A 667 -26.78 -25.94 8.71
CA LEU A 667 -27.12 -24.53 8.88
C LEU A 667 -27.63 -24.24 10.29
N GLU A 668 -28.52 -25.09 10.81
CA GLU A 668 -29.04 -24.95 12.17
C GLU A 668 -27.96 -25.21 13.23
N THR A 669 -27.04 -26.15 12.97
CA THR A 669 -25.85 -26.35 13.82
C THR A 669 -24.98 -25.09 13.89
N LEU A 670 -24.73 -24.42 12.75
CA LEU A 670 -23.99 -23.15 12.70
C LEU A 670 -24.71 -22.02 13.46
N ARG A 671 -26.04 -21.91 13.32
CA ARG A 671 -26.86 -20.92 14.05
C ARG A 671 -26.80 -21.13 15.56
N GLN A 672 -26.91 -22.38 16.02
CA GLN A 672 -26.86 -22.73 17.45
C GLN A 672 -25.47 -22.47 18.05
N ALA A 673 -24.41 -22.73 17.28
CA ALA A 673 -23.03 -22.35 17.61
C ALA A 673 -22.75 -20.84 17.49
N ARG A 674 -23.71 -20.04 16.98
CA ARG A 674 -23.62 -18.58 16.73
C ARG A 674 -22.56 -18.17 15.69
N VAL A 675 -22.20 -19.06 14.77
CA VAL A 675 -21.24 -18.77 13.70
C VAL A 675 -21.83 -17.75 12.73
N HIS A 676 -21.09 -16.70 12.43
CA HIS A 676 -21.47 -15.70 11.43
C HIS A 676 -21.21 -16.22 10.01
N VAL A 677 -22.18 -16.04 9.11
CA VAL A 677 -22.09 -16.46 7.70
C VAL A 677 -22.38 -15.24 6.79
N PRO A 678 -21.38 -14.39 6.50
CA PRO A 678 -21.58 -13.14 5.75
C PRO A 678 -22.20 -13.31 4.37
N ASP A 679 -21.91 -14.43 3.70
CA ASP A 679 -22.24 -14.69 2.29
C ASP A 679 -23.40 -15.68 2.10
N LEU A 680 -24.17 -15.98 3.15
CA LEU A 680 -25.33 -16.89 3.11
C LEU A 680 -26.41 -16.47 2.08
N SER A 681 -26.51 -15.19 1.76
CA SER A 681 -27.41 -14.65 0.72
C SER A 681 -26.90 -14.88 -0.71
N GLN A 682 -25.61 -15.18 -0.88
CA GLN A 682 -24.94 -15.46 -2.15
C GLN A 682 -24.74 -16.97 -2.36
N ALA A 683 -24.75 -17.75 -1.27
CA ALA A 683 -24.72 -19.20 -1.32
C ALA A 683 -25.99 -19.79 -1.95
N ILE A 684 -25.80 -20.79 -2.81
CA ILE A 684 -26.88 -21.56 -3.44
C ILE A 684 -26.92 -22.98 -2.91
N CYS A 685 -28.08 -23.62 -3.06
CA CYS A 685 -28.22 -25.06 -2.95
C CYS A 685 -28.84 -25.63 -4.23
N LEU A 686 -28.60 -26.92 -4.46
CA LEU A 686 -29.04 -27.70 -5.60
C LEU A 686 -29.99 -28.81 -5.14
N TYR A 687 -30.98 -29.11 -5.97
CA TYR A 687 -31.92 -30.21 -5.80
C TYR A 687 -32.30 -30.82 -7.17
N ASN A 688 -33.00 -31.94 -7.15
CA ASN A 688 -33.46 -32.63 -8.36
C ASN A 688 -34.99 -32.82 -8.30
N LEU A 689 -35.71 -32.26 -9.26
CA LEU A 689 -37.11 -32.55 -9.50
C LEU A 689 -37.26 -33.21 -10.88
N ASN A 690 -37.85 -34.40 -10.90
CA ASN A 690 -38.21 -35.14 -12.12
C ASN A 690 -37.06 -35.32 -13.14
N GLY A 691 -35.81 -35.39 -12.67
CA GLY A 691 -34.62 -35.54 -13.50
C GLY A 691 -33.92 -34.22 -13.86
N SER A 692 -34.54 -33.07 -13.58
CA SER A 692 -33.95 -31.75 -13.81
C SER A 692 -33.23 -31.23 -12.56
N ARG A 693 -31.97 -30.81 -12.73
CA ARG A 693 -31.14 -30.23 -11.66
C ARG A 693 -31.43 -28.75 -11.53
N SER A 694 -32.09 -28.37 -10.44
CA SER A 694 -32.51 -26.98 -10.15
C SER A 694 -31.72 -26.40 -8.98
N SER A 695 -31.69 -25.07 -8.88
CA SER A 695 -30.99 -24.34 -7.81
C SER A 695 -31.89 -23.30 -7.13
N GLN A 696 -31.61 -23.00 -5.86
CA GLN A 696 -32.25 -21.95 -5.06
C GLN A 696 -31.23 -21.28 -4.11
N PRO A 697 -31.49 -20.04 -3.63
CA PRO A 697 -30.66 -19.41 -2.60
C PRO A 697 -30.73 -20.21 -1.28
N LEU A 698 -29.56 -20.56 -0.74
CA LEU A 698 -29.43 -21.42 0.45
C LEU A 698 -30.16 -20.84 1.67
N GLY A 699 -30.09 -19.52 1.87
CA GLY A 699 -30.76 -18.82 2.98
C GLY A 699 -32.30 -18.75 2.89
N ASN A 700 -32.92 -19.16 1.78
CA ASN A 700 -34.37 -19.09 1.56
C ASN A 700 -34.89 -20.30 0.75
N HIS A 701 -34.31 -21.48 0.97
CA HIS A 701 -34.71 -22.69 0.25
C HIS A 701 -36.03 -23.24 0.80
N SER A 702 -37.05 -23.29 -0.05
CA SER A 702 -38.36 -23.85 0.29
C SER A 702 -38.35 -25.37 0.09
N GLN A 703 -39.10 -26.13 0.90
CA GLN A 703 -39.09 -27.60 0.93
C GLN A 703 -39.63 -28.25 -0.37
N LEU A 704 -38.81 -28.23 -1.43
CA LEU A 704 -39.02 -28.87 -2.74
C LEU A 704 -38.18 -30.15 -2.90
N CYS A 705 -37.67 -30.67 -1.79
CA CYS A 705 -37.06 -31.99 -1.75
C CYS A 705 -38.15 -33.05 -1.87
N PRO A 706 -38.11 -33.95 -2.88
CA PRO A 706 -39.00 -35.08 -2.88
C PRO A 706 -38.75 -35.88 -1.59
N PRO A 707 -39.80 -36.33 -0.89
CA PRO A 707 -39.60 -37.23 0.26
C PRO A 707 -38.83 -38.45 -0.24
N GLU A 708 -37.82 -38.87 0.53
CA GLU A 708 -37.09 -40.10 0.21
C GLU A 708 -38.10 -41.23 -0.08
N PRO A 709 -37.93 -41.99 -1.18
CA PRO A 709 -38.85 -43.07 -1.50
C PRO A 709 -38.85 -44.03 -0.32
N ASN A 710 -39.94 -44.03 0.44
CA ASN A 710 -40.00 -44.62 1.77
C ASN A 710 -39.58 -46.09 1.66
N THR A 711 -38.40 -46.43 2.18
CA THR A 711 -37.99 -47.83 2.42
C THR A 711 -38.73 -48.44 3.62
N LYS A 712 -39.98 -48.01 3.81
CA LYS A 712 -41.14 -48.86 4.13
C LYS A 712 -41.38 -49.89 3.00
N THR A 713 -40.34 -50.63 2.63
CA THR A 713 -40.51 -52.03 2.26
C THR A 713 -41.00 -52.73 3.53
N ASN A 714 -42.31 -52.64 3.77
CA ASN A 714 -43.05 -53.46 4.73
C ASN A 714 -43.17 -54.91 4.23
N GLY A 715 -42.09 -55.43 3.62
CA GLY A 715 -41.84 -56.85 3.52
C GLY A 715 -41.41 -57.37 4.90
N PRO A 716 -41.75 -58.61 5.27
CA PRO A 716 -41.71 -59.05 6.65
C PRO A 716 -40.28 -59.20 7.19
N LYS A 717 -39.83 -58.22 8.00
CA LYS A 717 -38.60 -58.29 8.82
C LYS A 717 -38.70 -59.30 10.00
N LEU A 718 -39.33 -60.44 9.76
CA LEU A 718 -39.43 -61.58 10.69
C LEU A 718 -38.63 -62.79 10.21
N LEU A 719 -38.44 -62.98 8.89
CA LEU A 719 -37.75 -64.17 8.36
C LEU A 719 -36.23 -64.17 8.61
N ALA A 720 -35.55 -63.03 8.57
CA ALA A 720 -34.09 -62.98 8.80
C ALA A 720 -33.66 -63.52 10.19
N PRO A 721 -34.20 -63.04 11.34
CA PRO A 721 -33.84 -63.59 12.65
C PRO A 721 -34.35 -65.02 12.83
N LEU A 722 -35.50 -65.40 12.24
CA LEU A 722 -35.99 -66.78 12.27
C LEU A 722 -35.10 -67.73 11.48
N VAL A 723 -34.58 -67.34 10.32
CA VAL A 723 -33.64 -68.16 9.53
C VAL A 723 -32.28 -68.26 10.21
N ILE A 724 -31.79 -67.20 10.85
CA ILE A 724 -30.55 -67.26 11.66
C ILE A 724 -30.76 -68.15 12.89
N LEU A 725 -31.91 -68.09 13.56
CA LEU A 725 -32.28 -69.04 14.62
C LEU A 725 -32.43 -70.47 14.09
N LEU A 726 -33.00 -70.67 12.89
CA LEU A 726 -33.17 -72.01 12.30
C LEU A 726 -31.82 -72.62 11.90
N ILE A 727 -30.90 -71.82 11.33
CA ILE A 727 -29.52 -72.24 11.02
C ILE A 727 -28.75 -72.49 12.31
N GLY A 728 -28.92 -71.67 13.34
CA GLY A 728 -28.37 -71.88 14.68
C GLY A 728 -28.89 -73.17 15.34
N PHE A 729 -30.18 -73.46 15.18
CA PHE A 729 -30.81 -74.66 15.73
C PHE A 729 -30.45 -75.92 14.94
N LEU A 730 -30.35 -75.84 13.60
CA LEU A 730 -29.89 -76.93 12.74
C LEU A 730 -28.40 -77.25 12.97
N SER A 731 -27.55 -76.22 13.13
CA SER A 731 -26.14 -76.42 13.48
C SER A 731 -25.97 -76.93 14.92
N LEU A 732 -26.81 -76.51 15.87
CA LEU A 732 -26.85 -77.09 17.22
C LEU A 732 -27.32 -78.56 17.21
N ILE A 733 -28.31 -78.91 16.39
CA ILE A 733 -28.73 -80.30 16.18
C ILE A 733 -27.61 -81.13 15.53
N LEU A 734 -26.92 -80.59 14.52
CA LEU A 734 -25.77 -81.25 13.90
C LEU A 734 -24.63 -81.46 14.92
N LEU A 735 -24.37 -80.45 15.77
CA LEU A 735 -23.40 -80.56 16.86
C LEU A 735 -23.82 -81.60 17.90
N LEU A 736 -25.10 -81.68 18.28
CA LEU A 736 -25.64 -82.68 19.21
C LEU A 736 -25.65 -84.10 18.63
N LEU A 737 -25.77 -84.24 17.31
CA LEU A 737 -25.60 -85.53 16.61
C LEU A 737 -24.11 -85.95 16.58
N LEU A 738 -23.18 -85.02 16.36
CA LEU A 738 -21.74 -85.29 16.40
C LEU A 738 -21.24 -85.59 17.83
N VAL A 739 -21.72 -84.85 18.84
CA VAL A 739 -21.37 -85.04 20.26
C VAL A 739 -21.92 -86.35 20.83
N LYS A 740 -22.95 -86.95 20.22
CA LYS A 740 -23.36 -88.34 20.52
C LYS A 740 -22.34 -89.41 20.09
N GLY A 741 -21.33 -89.05 19.28
CA GLY A 741 -20.34 -90.00 18.78
C GLY A 741 -19.15 -90.27 19.71
N VAL A 742 -18.62 -89.24 20.41
CA VAL A 742 -17.31 -89.35 21.08
C VAL A 742 -17.26 -88.59 22.41
N ALA A 743 -17.32 -89.34 23.53
CA ALA A 743 -16.34 -89.33 24.63
C ALA A 743 -16.94 -89.89 25.94
N CYS A 744 -16.62 -91.14 26.31
CA CYS A 744 -16.77 -91.58 27.71
C CYS A 744 -15.78 -92.69 28.11
N ARG A 745 -14.61 -92.27 28.61
CA ARG A 745 -13.89 -92.95 29.70
C ARG A 745 -13.46 -91.88 30.72
N ARG A 746 -13.40 -92.29 31.99
CA ARG A 746 -13.14 -91.43 33.19
C ARG A 746 -11.68 -90.91 33.17
N CYS A 747 -11.34 -89.78 33.79
CA CYS A 747 -11.34 -89.48 35.24
C CYS A 747 -11.33 -87.93 35.47
N SER A 748 -12.14 -87.34 36.36
CA SER A 748 -11.90 -87.09 37.81
C SER A 748 -10.55 -86.41 38.14
N SER A 749 -10.47 -85.31 38.92
CA SER A 749 -11.44 -84.75 39.88
C SER A 749 -11.24 -83.24 40.19
N LEU A 750 -12.14 -82.69 41.03
CA LEU A 750 -12.19 -81.41 41.77
C LEU A 750 -10.83 -80.72 42.07
N SER A 751 -10.75 -79.37 42.22
CA SER A 751 -11.40 -78.67 43.35
C SER A 751 -11.51 -77.12 43.26
N LEU A 752 -12.75 -76.62 43.39
CA LEU A 752 -13.24 -75.48 44.21
C LEU A 752 -12.46 -74.12 44.20
N LYS A 753 -13.07 -73.05 43.65
CA LYS A 753 -13.82 -71.94 44.33
C LYS A 753 -12.97 -70.71 44.75
N SER A 754 -13.49 -69.48 44.95
CA SER A 754 -14.65 -68.71 44.43
C SER A 754 -14.71 -67.33 45.14
N ASN A 755 -15.38 -66.31 44.55
CA ASN A 755 -15.81 -65.02 45.15
C ASN A 755 -14.70 -63.94 45.40
N LYS A 756 -14.98 -62.61 45.38
CA LYS A 756 -16.26 -61.88 45.18
C LYS A 756 -16.11 -60.46 44.58
N VAL A 757 -17.24 -59.97 44.06
CA VAL A 757 -17.58 -58.66 43.46
C VAL A 757 -17.38 -57.43 44.38
N ALA A 758 -16.95 -56.27 43.83
CA ALA A 758 -17.34 -54.89 44.24
C ALA A 758 -16.87 -53.82 43.20
N SER A 759 -17.25 -52.54 43.36
CA SER A 759 -17.12 -51.47 42.33
C SER A 759 -17.15 -50.02 42.88
N VAL A 760 -16.78 -49.03 42.04
CA VAL A 760 -17.05 -47.55 42.09
C VAL A 760 -15.95 -46.59 42.64
N GLN A 761 -15.72 -45.50 41.87
CA GLN A 761 -15.09 -44.16 42.08
C GLN A 761 -14.16 -43.84 43.30
N TYR A 762 -13.03 -43.15 43.07
CA TYR A 762 -12.90 -41.67 43.18
C TYR A 762 -11.54 -41.13 42.65
N CYS A 763 -11.23 -39.83 42.84
CA CYS A 763 -10.18 -39.06 42.15
C CYS A 763 -8.89 -38.75 42.97
N ASN A 764 -7.89 -38.20 42.26
CA ASN A 764 -6.83 -37.22 42.67
C ASN A 764 -5.37 -37.65 43.01
N ASN A 765 -4.46 -36.98 42.29
CA ASN A 765 -3.20 -36.32 42.71
C ASN A 765 -1.84 -37.05 42.93
N MET A 766 -0.88 -36.59 42.11
CA MET A 766 0.52 -36.19 42.41
C MET A 766 1.63 -37.18 42.84
N LYS A 767 2.76 -37.09 42.09
CA LYS A 767 4.20 -37.21 42.52
C LYS A 767 4.65 -38.60 43.06
N SER A 768 5.87 -39.11 42.84
CA SER A 768 7.14 -38.55 42.34
C SER A 768 8.15 -39.61 41.85
N ALA A 769 9.08 -39.20 40.97
CA ALA A 769 10.46 -39.66 40.72
C ALA A 769 11.01 -41.02 41.26
N ALA A 770 11.40 -41.89 40.33
CA ALA A 770 12.68 -42.63 40.22
C ALA A 770 12.71 -43.26 38.80
N GLN A 771 13.67 -43.07 37.88
CA GLN A 771 15.14 -43.12 37.86
C GLN A 771 15.73 -44.56 37.80
N VAL A 772 16.60 -44.78 36.80
CA VAL A 772 17.47 -45.96 36.55
C VAL A 772 16.80 -47.30 36.17
N ALA A 773 16.86 -47.63 34.88
CA ALA A 773 17.58 -48.83 34.40
C ALA A 773 17.84 -48.75 32.88
N LYS A 774 19.11 -48.87 32.46
CA LYS A 774 19.44 -49.30 31.09
C LYS A 774 19.59 -50.81 31.11
N ILE A 775 18.92 -51.52 30.20
CA ILE A 775 19.45 -52.79 29.69
C ILE A 775 19.40 -52.72 28.16
N ASN A 776 20.55 -52.98 27.54
CA ASN A 776 20.74 -53.06 26.10
C ASN A 776 20.91 -54.54 25.77
N ILE A 777 20.13 -55.10 24.85
CA ILE A 777 20.31 -56.48 24.37
C ILE A 777 20.52 -56.41 22.86
N SER A 778 21.75 -56.67 22.45
CA SER A 778 22.17 -56.79 21.07
C SER A 778 22.63 -58.21 20.78
N SER A 779 22.25 -58.70 19.59
CA SER A 779 22.88 -59.78 18.82
C SER A 779 22.72 -61.25 19.26
N LEU A 780 22.65 -62.11 18.23
CA LEU A 780 22.94 -63.56 18.17
C LEU A 780 21.98 -64.49 18.97
N GLN A 781 21.19 -65.35 18.33
CA GLN A 781 21.43 -66.09 17.07
C GLN A 781 20.32 -65.93 16.01
#